data_AF-A0A5S9IKG1-F1
#
_entry.id   AF-A0A5S9IKG1-F1
#
_cell.length_a   1.000
_cell.length_b   1.000
_cell.length_c   1.000
_cell.angle_alpha   90.00
_cell.angle_beta   90.00
_cell.angle_gamma   90.00
#
_symmetry.space_group_name_H-M   'P 1'
#
loop_
_entity.id
_entity.type
_entity.pdbx_description
1 polymer ?
#
loop_
_entity_poly.entity_id
_entity_poly.type
_entity_poly.pdbx_seq_one_letter_code
_entity_poly.pdbx_strand_id
1 'polypeptide(L)'
;MLENVCRLLKQRKLAVFTGAGISIDAPSSIPGWQQLINAMVHALTTHHEDLKGLDEDIVSANIAPEVISQILYESIGEEYLSTFEVLKNRKPNHHHIYLSKLAKSGFVSFFVTANLDTCLEDAMENEGMERDKDYFVYATEADFESFMDFPQYSGVRIFKIHGSVENLHSIITTFSKEGQGLSKNKVRLLRCLLLIRHFLFIGYSGNDLNANPNYIMLEDLTEEAKGFYWNFLPEEDIHKQVERLIDLYDKRSAALQFSGVDLLQKLWEYVDGESFVVVEKKDEGFDYATELQKWCAASEVTGGVYHALGALLRHVAQNDKATQCYTKAIEHYRERSNINKLCQATCDLGSLLHFQGKDSEAEKVYKDLLREFEKQQTAEKAFIYEGLANLALDNGSVAKSKEYYEQALEIVEESGHFAGTAHLLIRLGNFHKSQGEWQLARKYYQQSTILAEEIWSYKLLVDIYSRVGDLELHQGKWNVAEQNYRKGIKIAEETGYELGCADLYNSLGMLKRKSGQLDTARDWLEKSLQMREKLASPSGIINCHISLAQLYEQSGEWEKAEEYIHAAMSTAEKYQITVGLALCYRALAAIMQKRGEYEQALENLAKSEDIERKFNRLPSLASVLSQQAIVYEKQSLYEKAHKLYNECLDIFRTMNNRPAMAASYNNLAVLASKQRETDTAFELYQKSQKISEEIGDKVSLSSCFINMSVILQVKGDWQQAEEFLHKSLEYSKGINLLNEGNAYSNLAILHQKRQKLQIAEDFLHKSVTIFEKLNNAPMLSSIYRKVATLHQQKKEWSTAEDFIKRALEVSQDKNLQMEIAENYRTSGLIYADQDKLAEALKELNSSLQIYQEKNNAAQIAQNYRLIANIHRRKEDWDIAKEFYLDAIKIQEQIKDKTSLAHTYVQMGHLHREQGNIEESENAFVAAKDIYEHTNNKRKTMDTVAHIGNLMVKCKNFSVALQNYRHSLKIAKELGDELEIANAQFNMSFILRKSGNKDEAIRLLEKSAKVYEKRQKIANLRKAEKMLRMWKKKKNE
;
A
#
# COMPACT_ATOMS: atom_id res chain seq x y z
N MET A 1 -39.90 26.65 19.00
CA MET A 1 -38.42 26.66 19.05
C MET A 1 -37.89 27.99 19.56
N LEU A 2 -38.15 29.11 18.88
CA LEU A 2 -37.77 30.46 19.33
C LEU A 2 -38.20 30.78 20.78
N GLU A 3 -39.44 30.47 21.17
CA GLU A 3 -39.91 30.68 22.55
C GLU A 3 -39.07 29.95 23.62
N ASN A 4 -38.50 28.78 23.29
CA ASN A 4 -37.63 28.06 24.21
C ASN A 4 -36.30 28.80 24.38
N VAL A 5 -35.72 29.33 23.29
CA VAL A 5 -34.51 30.15 23.34
C VAL A 5 -34.76 31.41 24.16
N CYS A 6 -35.87 32.11 23.93
CA CYS A 6 -36.29 33.27 24.72
C CYS A 6 -36.41 32.94 26.22
N ARG A 7 -36.98 31.78 26.57
CA ARG A 7 -37.09 31.32 27.96
C ARG A 7 -35.72 31.04 28.57
N LEU A 8 -34.82 30.39 27.85
CA LEU A 8 -33.45 30.09 28.30
C LEU A 8 -32.62 31.37 28.48
N LEU A 9 -32.81 32.35 27.60
CA LEU A 9 -32.21 33.69 27.70
C LEU A 9 -32.65 34.39 29.00
N LYS A 10 -33.97 34.43 29.27
CA LYS A 10 -34.52 35.03 30.49
C LYS A 10 -34.07 34.31 31.77
N GLN A 11 -33.83 33.00 31.69
CA GLN A 11 -33.25 32.20 32.77
C GLN A 11 -31.73 32.33 32.90
N ARG A 12 -31.07 33.12 32.05
CA ARG A 12 -29.61 33.28 32.00
C ARG A 12 -28.89 31.94 31.86
N LYS A 13 -29.39 31.07 30.98
CA LYS A 13 -28.84 29.71 30.74
C LYS A 13 -28.16 29.55 29.38
N LEU A 14 -28.09 30.60 28.58
CA LEU A 14 -27.44 30.59 27.27
C LEU A 14 -25.96 30.99 27.38
N ALA A 15 -25.14 30.35 26.56
CA ALA A 15 -23.88 30.87 26.06
C ALA A 15 -24.07 31.13 24.55
N VAL A 16 -23.59 32.26 24.06
CA VAL A 16 -23.73 32.61 22.64
C VAL A 16 -22.43 32.27 21.93
N PHE A 17 -22.52 31.50 20.85
CA PHE A 17 -21.41 31.16 19.98
C PHE A 17 -21.54 31.97 18.68
N THR A 18 -20.56 32.82 18.39
CA THR A 18 -20.59 33.68 17.20
C THR A 18 -19.53 33.28 16.18
N GLY A 19 -19.92 33.24 14.91
CA GLY A 19 -19.01 33.04 13.79
C GLY A 19 -18.90 34.29 12.90
N ALA A 20 -18.05 34.20 11.87
CA ALA A 20 -17.70 35.34 11.02
C ALA A 20 -18.94 36.02 10.38
N GLY A 21 -20.04 35.29 10.22
CA GLY A 21 -21.31 35.79 9.69
C GLY A 21 -21.90 36.97 10.46
N ILE A 22 -21.60 37.13 11.76
CA ILE A 22 -22.08 38.31 12.50
C ILE A 22 -21.39 39.61 12.07
N SER A 23 -20.23 39.52 11.41
CA SER A 23 -19.41 40.67 11.00
C SER A 23 -19.54 41.04 9.52
N ILE A 24 -20.28 40.25 8.72
CA ILE A 24 -20.43 40.47 7.27
C ILE A 24 -21.25 41.72 6.95
N ASP A 25 -22.27 42.03 7.75
CA ASP A 25 -23.15 43.16 7.48
C ASP A 25 -22.45 44.50 7.76
N ALA A 26 -22.80 45.52 6.96
CA ALA A 26 -22.39 46.89 7.19
C ALA A 26 -22.89 47.40 8.56
N PRO A 27 -22.16 48.30 9.23
CA PRO A 27 -20.88 48.91 8.84
C PRO A 27 -19.61 48.08 9.10
N SER A 28 -19.71 46.86 9.67
CA SER A 28 -18.52 46.02 9.94
C SER A 28 -17.88 45.49 8.66
N SER A 29 -18.69 44.94 7.74
CA SER A 29 -18.29 44.51 6.39
C SER A 29 -17.04 43.62 6.34
N ILE A 30 -16.88 42.74 7.33
CA ILE A 30 -15.75 41.82 7.41
C ILE A 30 -16.09 40.53 6.64
N PRO A 31 -15.25 40.10 5.68
CA PRO A 31 -15.52 38.91 4.88
C PRO A 31 -15.37 37.62 5.70
N GLY A 32 -15.97 36.54 5.21
CA GLY A 32 -15.73 35.21 5.76
C GLY A 32 -14.28 34.74 5.55
N TRP A 33 -13.84 33.73 6.30
CA TRP A 33 -12.44 33.27 6.31
C TRP A 33 -11.87 32.92 4.92
N GLN A 34 -12.58 32.11 4.15
CA GLN A 34 -12.18 31.76 2.77
C GLN A 34 -12.09 32.99 1.87
N GLN A 35 -13.05 33.92 1.98
CA GLN A 35 -13.06 35.14 1.18
C GLN A 35 -11.90 36.06 1.55
N LEU A 36 -11.55 36.14 2.83
CA LEU A 36 -10.41 36.90 3.31
C LEU A 36 -9.10 36.34 2.75
N ILE A 37 -8.89 35.01 2.83
CA ILE A 37 -7.68 34.36 2.28
C ILE A 37 -7.61 34.50 0.75
N ASN A 38 -8.73 34.33 0.04
CA ASN A 38 -8.76 34.54 -1.41
C ASN A 38 -8.44 36.00 -1.78
N ALA A 39 -8.94 36.96 -1.01
CA ALA A 39 -8.62 38.37 -1.19
C ALA A 39 -7.15 38.69 -0.89
N MET A 40 -6.53 38.01 0.09
CA MET A 40 -5.08 38.12 0.33
C MET A 40 -4.29 37.59 -0.87
N VAL A 41 -4.62 36.40 -1.39
CA VAL A 41 -3.94 35.84 -2.58
C VAL A 41 -4.10 36.77 -3.79
N HIS A 42 -5.31 37.32 -4.01
CA HIS A 42 -5.56 38.29 -5.07
C HIS A 42 -4.79 39.61 -4.88
N ALA A 43 -4.68 40.11 -3.65
CA ALA A 43 -3.89 41.31 -3.35
C ALA A 43 -2.41 41.09 -3.69
N LEU A 44 -1.87 39.89 -3.43
CA LEU A 44 -0.49 39.53 -3.75
C LEU A 44 -0.21 39.47 -5.27
N THR A 45 -1.19 39.13 -6.10
CA THR A 45 -1.01 39.01 -7.56
C THR A 45 -1.29 40.30 -8.34
N THR A 46 -2.00 41.26 -7.74
CA THR A 46 -2.43 42.49 -8.42
C THR A 46 -1.36 43.57 -8.51
N HIS A 47 -0.39 43.58 -7.59
CA HIS A 47 0.63 44.63 -7.53
C HIS A 47 1.69 44.51 -8.64
N HIS A 48 2.08 43.28 -9.00
CA HIS A 48 3.11 43.01 -9.99
C HIS A 48 2.46 42.61 -11.32
N GLU A 49 2.77 43.33 -12.42
CA GLU A 49 2.15 43.06 -13.73
C GLU A 49 2.38 41.62 -14.22
N ASP A 50 3.51 41.05 -13.87
CA ASP A 50 3.95 39.70 -14.18
C ASP A 50 3.36 38.62 -13.28
N LEU A 51 2.62 38.99 -12.23
CA LEU A 51 1.87 38.09 -11.36
C LEU A 51 0.35 38.12 -11.60
N LYS A 52 -0.15 39.08 -12.39
CA LYS A 52 -1.58 39.23 -12.66
C LYS A 52 -2.20 37.96 -13.24
N GLY A 53 -3.30 37.51 -12.66
CA GLY A 53 -4.06 36.33 -13.10
C GLY A 53 -3.55 34.99 -12.59
N LEU A 54 -2.49 34.95 -11.79
CA LEU A 54 -2.02 33.70 -11.15
C LEU A 54 -2.93 33.25 -10.00
N ASP A 55 -3.69 34.15 -9.42
CA ASP A 55 -4.66 33.88 -8.35
C ASP A 55 -5.87 33.09 -8.86
N GLU A 56 -6.24 33.20 -10.14
CA GLU A 56 -7.37 32.45 -10.70
C GLU A 56 -7.16 30.93 -10.56
N ASP A 57 -5.96 30.43 -10.86
CA ASP A 57 -5.62 29.00 -10.73
C ASP A 57 -5.62 28.54 -9.27
N ILE A 58 -5.20 29.41 -8.35
CA ILE A 58 -5.08 29.09 -6.91
C ILE A 58 -6.48 29.10 -6.27
N VAL A 59 -7.28 30.13 -6.54
CA VAL A 59 -8.62 30.31 -5.98
C VAL A 59 -9.58 29.26 -6.55
N SER A 60 -9.50 28.96 -7.85
CA SER A 60 -10.37 27.94 -8.48
C SER A 60 -10.06 26.52 -8.00
N ALA A 61 -8.84 26.26 -7.53
CA ALA A 61 -8.47 24.97 -6.95
C ALA A 61 -9.10 24.71 -5.57
N ASN A 62 -9.74 25.72 -4.95
CA ASN A 62 -10.44 25.62 -3.67
C ASN A 62 -9.57 24.99 -2.58
N ILE A 63 -8.31 25.43 -2.49
CA ILE A 63 -7.36 25.00 -1.48
C ILE A 63 -7.89 25.44 -0.11
N ALA A 64 -7.76 24.57 0.90
CA ALA A 64 -8.12 24.88 2.27
C ALA A 64 -7.41 26.17 2.73
N PRO A 65 -8.13 27.15 3.31
CA PRO A 65 -7.56 28.43 3.78
C PRO A 65 -6.34 28.27 4.69
N GLU A 66 -6.31 27.21 5.48
CA GLU A 66 -5.26 26.90 6.46
C GLU A 66 -3.96 26.53 5.76
N VAL A 67 -4.05 25.74 4.68
CA VAL A 67 -2.89 25.38 3.85
C VAL A 67 -2.31 26.62 3.17
N ILE A 68 -3.19 27.49 2.65
CA ILE A 68 -2.75 28.76 2.06
C ILE A 68 -2.09 29.64 3.14
N SER A 69 -2.72 29.79 4.30
CA SER A 69 -2.19 30.58 5.43
C SER A 69 -0.83 30.07 5.90
N GLN A 70 -0.65 28.74 5.99
CA GLN A 70 0.63 28.13 6.35
C GLN A 70 1.72 28.44 5.31
N ILE A 71 1.43 28.27 4.01
CA ILE A 71 2.40 28.55 2.94
C ILE A 71 2.78 30.03 2.91
N LEU A 72 1.78 30.91 3.06
CA LEU A 72 2.00 32.36 3.15
C LEU A 72 2.90 32.68 4.32
N TYR A 73 2.63 32.16 5.52
CA TYR A 73 3.46 32.39 6.70
C TYR A 73 4.87 31.83 6.58
N GLU A 74 5.05 30.60 6.08
CA GLU A 74 6.38 29.99 5.90
C GLU A 74 7.24 30.77 4.90
N SER A 75 6.61 31.32 3.86
CA SER A 75 7.29 32.04 2.79
C SER A 75 7.56 33.51 3.15
N ILE A 76 6.53 34.24 3.61
CA ILE A 76 6.53 35.69 3.88
C ILE A 76 7.02 35.99 5.31
N GLY A 77 6.75 35.12 6.29
CA GLY A 77 7.14 35.32 7.69
C GLY A 77 6.15 36.20 8.48
N GLU A 78 6.64 36.88 9.52
CA GLU A 78 5.80 37.69 10.44
C GLU A 78 5.04 38.81 9.74
N GLU A 79 5.53 39.29 8.60
CA GLU A 79 4.84 40.30 7.79
C GLU A 79 3.47 39.81 7.30
N TYR A 80 3.28 38.50 7.09
CA TYR A 80 1.97 37.93 6.79
C TYR A 80 0.94 38.30 7.86
N LEU A 81 1.34 38.42 9.13
CA LEU A 81 0.43 38.74 10.23
C LEU A 81 -0.15 40.14 10.15
N SER A 82 0.60 41.06 9.55
CA SER A 82 0.13 42.43 9.37
C SER A 82 -1.05 42.52 8.39
N THR A 83 -1.29 41.49 7.56
CA THR A 83 -2.51 41.41 6.74
C THR A 83 -3.79 41.40 7.58
N PHE A 84 -3.74 40.83 8.80
CA PHE A 84 -4.90 40.79 9.70
C PHE A 84 -5.18 42.12 10.38
N GLU A 85 -4.29 43.11 10.28
CA GLU A 85 -4.58 44.47 10.78
C GLU A 85 -5.73 45.14 10.01
N VAL A 86 -6.03 44.65 8.80
CA VAL A 86 -7.23 45.02 8.04
C VAL A 86 -8.54 44.67 8.77
N LEU A 87 -8.47 43.99 9.90
CA LEU A 87 -9.62 43.67 10.76
C LEU A 87 -9.71 44.56 12.02
N LYS A 88 -8.70 45.41 12.30
CA LYS A 88 -8.69 46.31 13.48
C LYS A 88 -9.53 47.57 13.24
N ASN A 89 -10.12 48.14 14.30
CA ASN A 89 -10.85 49.42 14.28
C ASN A 89 -12.04 49.44 13.31
N ARG A 90 -12.86 48.39 13.32
CA ARG A 90 -14.07 48.28 12.49
C ARG A 90 -15.28 48.75 13.30
N LYS A 91 -16.24 49.38 12.64
CA LYS A 91 -17.46 49.82 13.31
C LYS A 91 -18.36 48.61 13.60
N PRO A 92 -18.86 48.44 14.83
CA PRO A 92 -19.80 47.37 15.12
C PRO A 92 -21.11 47.54 14.34
N ASN A 93 -21.61 46.44 13.80
CA ASN A 93 -22.92 46.39 13.17
C ASN A 93 -24.05 46.01 14.15
N HIS A 94 -25.26 45.85 13.60
CA HIS A 94 -26.46 45.55 14.38
C HIS A 94 -26.34 44.29 15.24
N HIS A 95 -25.67 43.23 14.73
CA HIS A 95 -25.48 42.01 15.51
C HIS A 95 -24.71 42.29 16.79
N HIS A 96 -23.57 42.97 16.67
CA HIS A 96 -22.72 43.31 17.80
C HIS A 96 -23.44 44.19 18.84
N ILE A 97 -24.22 45.18 18.38
CA ILE A 97 -24.98 46.09 19.25
C ILE A 97 -26.04 45.33 20.05
N TYR A 98 -26.81 44.44 19.42
CA TYR A 98 -27.80 43.65 20.17
C TYR A 98 -27.15 42.70 21.17
N LEU A 99 -26.05 42.05 20.77
CA LEU A 99 -25.29 41.16 21.66
C LEU A 99 -24.71 41.92 22.86
N SER A 100 -24.17 43.13 22.67
CA SER A 100 -23.62 43.95 23.75
C SER A 100 -24.71 44.40 24.73
N LYS A 101 -25.91 44.75 24.25
CA LYS A 101 -27.05 45.09 25.11
C LYS A 101 -27.54 43.91 25.95
N LEU A 102 -27.63 42.72 25.35
CA LEU A 102 -27.97 41.48 26.07
C LEU A 102 -26.91 41.15 27.14
N ALA A 103 -25.65 41.47 26.86
CA ALA A 103 -24.53 41.31 27.79
C ALA A 103 -24.63 42.28 28.98
N LYS A 104 -24.78 43.58 28.70
CA LYS A 104 -24.92 44.65 29.70
C LYS A 104 -26.12 44.43 30.63
N SER A 105 -27.22 43.91 30.10
CA SER A 105 -28.44 43.60 30.86
C SER A 105 -28.31 42.29 31.68
N GLY A 106 -27.20 41.56 31.54
CA GLY A 106 -26.90 40.33 32.28
C GLY A 106 -27.69 39.10 31.83
N PHE A 107 -28.31 39.14 30.63
CA PHE A 107 -29.00 37.99 30.06
C PHE A 107 -28.04 36.99 29.40
N VAL A 108 -26.92 37.48 28.87
CA VAL A 108 -25.82 36.66 28.34
C VAL A 108 -24.52 37.03 29.04
N SER A 109 -23.87 36.05 29.69
CA SER A 109 -22.60 36.27 30.39
C SER A 109 -21.42 35.52 29.76
N PHE A 110 -21.67 34.71 28.73
CA PHE A 110 -20.67 33.87 28.07
C PHE A 110 -20.81 34.00 26.56
N PHE A 111 -19.75 34.47 25.91
CA PHE A 111 -19.59 34.54 24.48
C PHE A 111 -18.41 33.66 24.09
N VAL A 112 -18.61 32.78 23.12
CA VAL A 112 -17.55 32.05 22.44
C VAL A 112 -17.53 32.55 21.01
N THR A 113 -16.40 32.97 20.49
CA THR A 113 -16.32 33.52 19.14
C THR A 113 -15.16 32.94 18.34
N ALA A 114 -15.46 32.59 17.10
CA ALA A 114 -14.49 32.24 16.08
C ALA A 114 -13.92 33.50 15.37
N ASN A 115 -14.44 34.69 15.67
CA ASN A 115 -14.06 35.91 14.99
C ASN A 115 -12.74 36.46 15.51
N LEU A 116 -11.92 36.96 14.59
CA LEU A 116 -10.62 37.56 14.88
C LEU A 116 -10.73 39.05 15.26
N ASP A 117 -11.80 39.72 14.82
CA ASP A 117 -12.07 41.16 15.00
C ASP A 117 -12.49 41.51 16.43
N THR A 118 -12.53 42.82 16.75
CA THR A 118 -12.90 43.38 18.06
C THR A 118 -14.30 44.03 18.08
N CYS A 119 -15.15 43.83 17.06
CA CYS A 119 -16.41 44.58 16.94
C CYS A 119 -17.38 44.31 18.09
N LEU A 120 -17.33 43.12 18.71
CA LEU A 120 -18.17 42.82 19.87
C LEU A 120 -17.70 43.59 21.11
N GLU A 121 -16.40 43.63 21.35
CA GLU A 121 -15.76 44.42 22.40
C GLU A 121 -16.06 45.91 22.22
N ASP A 122 -15.83 46.43 21.02
CA ASP A 122 -16.11 47.83 20.66
C ASP A 122 -17.61 48.16 20.89
N ALA A 123 -18.52 47.24 20.59
CA ALA A 123 -19.96 47.42 20.87
C ALA A 123 -20.29 47.43 22.37
N MET A 124 -19.57 46.66 23.20
CA MET A 124 -19.74 46.68 24.66
C MET A 124 -19.22 47.97 25.27
N GLU A 125 -18.08 48.47 24.79
CA GLU A 125 -17.50 49.74 25.22
C GLU A 125 -18.38 50.93 24.82
N ASN A 126 -18.95 50.91 23.62
CA ASN A 126 -19.93 51.91 23.17
C ASN A 126 -21.21 51.91 24.02
N GLU A 127 -21.58 50.77 24.61
CA GLU A 127 -22.65 50.66 25.60
C GLU A 127 -22.19 51.05 27.02
N GLY A 128 -20.94 51.48 27.21
CA GLY A 128 -20.40 51.96 28.48
C GLY A 128 -19.95 50.85 29.43
N MET A 129 -19.69 49.64 28.93
CA MET A 129 -19.05 48.57 29.70
C MET A 129 -17.52 48.73 29.68
N GLU A 130 -16.87 48.48 30.81
CA GLU A 130 -15.41 48.62 30.95
C GLU A 130 -14.71 47.25 30.89
N ARG A 131 -13.66 47.12 30.07
CA ARG A 131 -12.83 45.91 29.97
C ARG A 131 -12.10 45.65 31.30
N ASP A 132 -11.94 44.37 31.63
CA ASP A 132 -11.33 43.88 32.88
C ASP A 132 -12.10 44.22 34.17
N LYS A 133 -13.33 44.74 34.01
CA LYS A 133 -14.26 45.05 35.10
C LYS A 133 -15.65 44.49 34.84
N ASP A 134 -16.27 44.90 33.74
CA ASP A 134 -17.61 44.47 33.34
C ASP A 134 -17.55 43.28 32.37
N TYR A 135 -16.53 43.23 31.50
CA TYR A 135 -16.28 42.12 30.60
C TYR A 135 -14.78 41.77 30.50
N PHE A 136 -14.47 40.50 30.18
CA PHE A 136 -13.10 39.97 30.11
C PHE A 136 -12.92 39.15 28.83
N VAL A 137 -11.77 39.31 28.17
CA VAL A 137 -11.44 38.66 26.89
C VAL A 137 -10.33 37.64 27.09
N TYR A 138 -10.53 36.44 26.54
CA TYR A 138 -9.60 35.31 26.60
C TYR A 138 -9.27 34.89 25.17
N ALA A 139 -8.02 35.05 24.74
CA ALA A 139 -7.62 34.80 23.35
C ALA A 139 -6.33 33.97 23.22
N THR A 140 -5.51 33.89 24.27
CA THR A 140 -4.25 33.15 24.29
C THR A 140 -4.36 31.86 25.10
N GLU A 141 -3.47 30.88 24.86
CA GLU A 141 -3.44 29.63 25.63
C GLU A 141 -3.26 29.85 27.14
N ALA A 142 -2.49 30.87 27.54
CA ALA A 142 -2.33 31.25 28.93
C ALA A 142 -3.65 31.76 29.54
N ASP A 143 -4.44 32.52 28.77
CA ASP A 143 -5.76 32.97 29.21
C ASP A 143 -6.68 31.76 29.44
N PHE A 144 -6.71 30.83 28.49
CA PHE A 144 -7.53 29.61 28.61
C PHE A 144 -7.10 28.72 29.77
N GLU A 145 -5.80 28.61 30.04
CA GLU A 145 -5.28 27.86 31.19
C GLU A 145 -5.69 28.52 32.52
N SER A 146 -5.53 29.85 32.63
CA SER A 146 -5.88 30.62 33.83
C SER A 146 -7.37 30.58 34.18
N PHE A 147 -8.23 30.41 33.17
CA PHE A 147 -9.68 30.30 33.37
C PHE A 147 -10.10 28.98 34.05
N MET A 148 -9.27 27.94 34.00
CA MET A 148 -9.66 26.60 34.45
C MET A 148 -9.74 26.43 35.97
N ASP A 149 -9.29 27.42 36.74
CA ASP A 149 -9.32 27.43 38.21
C ASP A 149 -10.64 28.04 38.75
N PHE A 150 -11.79 27.39 38.49
CA PHE A 150 -13.17 27.79 38.86
C PHE A 150 -13.34 28.70 40.11
N PRO A 151 -13.44 30.03 39.95
CA PRO A 151 -13.99 30.97 40.90
C PRO A 151 -15.44 31.33 40.55
N GLN A 152 -16.17 31.89 41.50
CA GLN A 152 -17.44 32.57 41.24
C GLN A 152 -17.15 33.87 40.47
N TYR A 153 -17.32 33.84 39.15
CA TYR A 153 -17.05 35.00 38.29
C TYR A 153 -18.23 35.97 38.24
N SER A 154 -17.95 37.27 38.42
CA SER A 154 -18.82 38.38 38.04
C SER A 154 -18.42 38.96 36.69
N GLY A 155 -19.39 39.43 35.91
CA GLY A 155 -19.18 40.05 34.59
C GLY A 155 -19.31 39.10 33.40
N VAL A 156 -19.11 39.63 32.19
CA VAL A 156 -19.22 38.92 30.90
C VAL A 156 -17.86 38.31 30.52
N ARG A 157 -17.88 37.16 29.83
CA ARG A 157 -16.68 36.45 29.37
C ARG A 157 -16.73 36.25 27.86
N ILE A 158 -15.68 36.67 27.15
CA ILE A 158 -15.53 36.49 25.70
C ILE A 158 -14.33 35.57 25.45
N PHE A 159 -14.59 34.43 24.83
CA PHE A 159 -13.58 33.43 24.49
C PHE A 159 -13.34 33.42 22.98
N LYS A 160 -12.18 33.91 22.56
CA LYS A 160 -11.74 33.97 21.16
C LYS A 160 -10.97 32.71 20.80
N ILE A 161 -11.66 31.71 20.26
CA ILE A 161 -11.07 30.38 20.05
C ILE A 161 -10.06 30.33 18.89
N HIS A 162 -10.11 31.27 17.93
CA HIS A 162 -9.11 31.41 16.87
C HIS A 162 -8.07 32.53 17.09
N GLY A 163 -8.07 33.13 18.29
CA GLY A 163 -7.22 34.27 18.60
C GLY A 163 -7.86 35.62 18.26
N SER A 164 -7.08 36.69 18.41
CA SER A 164 -7.56 38.09 18.29
C SER A 164 -6.58 38.95 17.51
N VAL A 165 -7.10 39.92 16.75
CA VAL A 165 -6.26 40.91 16.03
C VAL A 165 -5.48 41.83 16.96
N GLU A 166 -5.86 41.92 18.23
CA GLU A 166 -5.08 42.59 19.28
C GLU A 166 -3.80 41.82 19.63
N ASN A 167 -3.77 40.50 19.38
CA ASN A 167 -2.62 39.64 19.59
C ASN A 167 -2.44 38.73 18.37
N LEU A 168 -1.76 39.25 17.35
CA LEU A 168 -1.55 38.56 16.08
C LEU A 168 -0.87 37.19 16.22
N HIS A 169 -0.11 36.95 17.29
CA HIS A 169 0.53 35.66 17.52
C HIS A 169 -0.45 34.56 18.00
N SER A 170 -1.55 34.97 18.66
CA SER A 170 -2.64 34.06 19.03
C SER A 170 -3.38 33.48 17.81
N ILE A 171 -3.42 34.26 16.72
CA ILE A 171 -3.97 33.86 15.42
C ILE A 171 -3.11 32.74 14.83
N ILE A 172 -1.78 32.91 14.78
CA ILE A 172 -0.86 31.86 14.30
C ILE A 172 -0.97 30.60 15.11
N THR A 173 -0.96 30.71 16.45
CA THR A 173 -1.02 29.52 17.32
C THR A 173 -2.23 28.66 17.00
N THR A 174 -3.30 29.30 16.51
CA THR A 174 -4.50 28.62 16.07
C THR A 174 -4.34 28.11 14.62
N PHE A 175 -4.06 28.96 13.63
CA PHE A 175 -4.01 28.55 12.22
C PHE A 175 -2.79 27.72 11.79
N SER A 176 -1.64 27.86 12.45
CA SER A 176 -0.45 26.99 12.23
C SER A 176 -0.57 25.62 12.89
N LYS A 177 -1.50 25.46 13.84
CA LYS A 177 -1.83 24.18 14.48
C LYS A 177 -3.13 23.58 13.96
N GLU A 178 -4.03 24.33 13.35
CA GLU A 178 -5.36 23.86 12.91
C GLU A 178 -5.37 23.12 11.56
N GLY A 179 -4.35 22.28 11.35
CA GLY A 179 -4.63 20.95 10.81
C GLY A 179 -5.08 19.95 11.88
N GLN A 180 -5.05 20.31 13.18
CA GLN A 180 -5.12 19.40 14.35
C GLN A 180 -6.30 19.67 15.32
N GLY A 181 -7.24 20.56 14.98
CA GLY A 181 -8.37 20.96 15.83
C GLY A 181 -8.03 21.92 16.99
N LEU A 182 -9.02 22.23 17.84
CA LEU A 182 -8.86 23.13 19.00
C LEU A 182 -7.86 22.58 20.04
N SER A 183 -7.12 23.46 20.71
CA SER A 183 -6.18 23.06 21.75
C SER A 183 -6.87 22.37 22.93
N LYS A 184 -6.13 21.56 23.70
CA LYS A 184 -6.65 20.85 24.88
C LYS A 184 -7.38 21.78 25.86
N ASN A 185 -6.88 22.99 26.07
CA ASN A 185 -7.49 23.96 26.98
C ASN A 185 -8.79 24.55 26.40
N LYS A 186 -8.79 24.91 25.12
CA LYS A 186 -10.00 25.37 24.40
C LYS A 186 -11.09 24.28 24.37
N VAL A 187 -10.70 23.04 24.07
CA VAL A 187 -11.58 21.87 24.12
C VAL A 187 -12.18 21.69 25.51
N ARG A 188 -11.35 21.75 26.56
CA ARG A 188 -11.81 21.59 27.94
C ARG A 188 -12.79 22.68 28.36
N LEU A 189 -12.55 23.93 27.96
CA LEU A 189 -13.48 25.05 28.15
C LEU A 189 -14.84 24.77 27.49
N LEU A 190 -14.85 24.40 26.21
CA LEU A 190 -16.09 24.12 25.47
C LEU A 190 -16.87 22.99 26.14
N ARG A 191 -16.20 21.91 26.54
CA ARG A 191 -16.81 20.82 27.31
C ARG A 191 -17.46 21.32 28.60
N CYS A 192 -16.74 22.11 29.40
CA CYS A 192 -17.28 22.67 30.62
C CYS A 192 -18.53 23.51 30.36
N LEU A 193 -18.48 24.43 29.39
CA LEU A 193 -19.61 25.31 29.05
C LEU A 193 -20.84 24.53 28.56
N LEU A 194 -20.66 23.51 27.70
CA LEU A 194 -21.74 22.68 27.16
C LEU A 194 -22.47 21.87 28.25
N LEU A 195 -21.77 21.49 29.33
CA LEU A 195 -22.36 20.78 30.47
C LEU A 195 -23.26 21.68 31.32
N ILE A 196 -22.99 22.99 31.36
CA ILE A 196 -23.69 23.92 32.26
C ILE A 196 -24.62 24.91 31.54
N ARG A 197 -24.48 25.13 30.24
CA ARG A 197 -25.24 26.10 29.44
C ARG A 197 -25.71 25.49 28.12
N HIS A 198 -26.83 26.02 27.62
CA HIS A 198 -27.24 25.77 26.24
C HIS A 198 -26.49 26.73 25.30
N PHE A 199 -26.06 26.24 24.14
CA PHE A 199 -25.37 27.08 23.15
C PHE A 199 -26.38 27.69 22.16
N LEU A 200 -26.17 28.94 21.79
CA LEU A 200 -26.87 29.58 20.67
C LEU A 200 -25.85 29.99 19.62
N PHE A 201 -25.81 29.30 18.49
CA PHE A 201 -24.93 29.61 17.37
C PHE A 201 -25.55 30.67 16.46
N ILE A 202 -24.81 31.75 16.19
CA ILE A 202 -25.23 32.85 15.32
C ILE A 202 -24.07 33.21 14.38
N GLY A 203 -24.34 33.30 13.07
CA GLY A 203 -23.32 33.66 12.08
C GLY A 203 -22.20 32.63 11.93
N TYR A 204 -22.40 31.40 12.41
CA TYR A 204 -21.43 30.31 12.33
C TYR A 204 -22.00 29.22 11.42
N SER A 205 -21.31 28.93 10.30
CA SER A 205 -21.82 28.00 9.27
C SER A 205 -21.69 26.53 9.68
N GLY A 206 -20.76 26.22 10.59
CA GLY A 206 -20.44 24.84 10.97
C GLY A 206 -19.67 24.08 9.89
N ASN A 207 -19.06 24.77 8.92
CA ASN A 207 -18.24 24.13 7.88
C ASN A 207 -17.09 23.30 8.46
N ASP A 208 -16.54 23.70 9.60
CA ASP A 208 -15.50 22.96 10.33
C ASP A 208 -15.95 21.54 10.73
N LEU A 209 -17.28 21.32 10.85
CA LEU A 209 -17.86 20.02 11.14
C LEU A 209 -17.74 19.03 9.97
N ASN A 210 -17.50 19.50 8.74
CA ASN A 210 -17.24 18.60 7.60
C ASN A 210 -15.86 17.95 7.72
N ALA A 211 -14.86 18.71 8.19
CA ALA A 211 -13.52 18.21 8.43
C ALA A 211 -13.44 17.43 9.76
N ASN A 212 -14.09 17.94 10.81
CA ASN A 212 -14.16 17.27 12.11
C ASN A 212 -15.58 17.40 12.70
N PRO A 213 -16.42 16.36 12.58
CA PRO A 213 -17.79 16.35 13.11
C PRO A 213 -17.92 16.71 14.60
N ASN A 214 -16.83 16.56 15.37
CA ASN A 214 -16.76 16.86 16.79
C ASN A 214 -15.88 18.09 17.12
N TYR A 215 -15.61 18.98 16.17
CA TYR A 215 -14.74 20.16 16.35
C TYR A 215 -15.03 20.97 17.64
N ILE A 216 -16.31 21.21 17.91
CA ILE A 216 -16.82 21.92 19.10
C ILE A 216 -17.33 20.98 20.22
N MET A 217 -16.97 19.69 20.18
CA MET A 217 -17.30 18.68 21.20
C MET A 217 -18.77 18.27 21.32
N LEU A 218 -19.63 18.70 20.38
CA LEU A 218 -21.05 18.40 20.44
C LEU A 218 -21.34 16.90 20.28
N GLU A 219 -20.60 16.18 19.44
CA GLU A 219 -20.87 14.76 19.18
C GLU A 219 -20.53 13.89 20.39
N ASP A 220 -19.37 14.13 21.03
CA ASP A 220 -18.91 13.37 22.21
C ASP A 220 -19.77 13.58 23.45
N LEU A 221 -20.40 14.76 23.59
CA LEU A 221 -21.13 15.15 24.80
C LEU A 221 -22.66 15.03 24.66
N THR A 222 -23.13 14.30 23.64
CA THR A 222 -24.56 14.18 23.32
C THR A 222 -25.43 13.84 24.55
N GLU A 223 -24.99 12.93 25.42
CA GLU A 223 -25.79 12.53 26.58
C GLU A 223 -25.79 13.59 27.70
N GLU A 224 -24.64 14.19 28.00
CA GLU A 224 -24.42 15.02 29.19
C GLU A 224 -24.68 16.53 28.97
N ALA A 225 -24.52 17.01 27.73
CA ALA A 225 -24.66 18.43 27.42
C ALA A 225 -26.12 18.92 27.51
N LYS A 226 -26.29 20.21 27.81
CA LYS A 226 -27.63 20.82 27.96
C LYS A 226 -28.40 20.87 26.63
N GLY A 227 -27.71 21.10 25.52
CA GLY A 227 -28.28 21.22 24.17
C GLY A 227 -27.88 22.53 23.48
N PHE A 228 -28.24 22.69 22.21
CA PHE A 228 -27.84 23.83 21.42
C PHE A 228 -28.92 24.28 20.42
N TYR A 229 -28.88 25.53 20.03
CA TYR A 229 -29.73 26.11 19.01
C TYR A 229 -28.86 26.72 17.93
N TRP A 230 -29.08 26.36 16.67
CA TRP A 230 -28.24 26.79 15.57
C TRP A 230 -29.00 27.65 14.59
N ASN A 231 -28.64 28.92 14.46
CA ASN A 231 -29.30 29.81 13.52
C ASN A 231 -28.60 29.81 12.15
N PHE A 232 -29.35 29.45 11.12
CA PHE A 232 -29.02 29.60 9.70
C PHE A 232 -29.78 30.77 9.11
N LEU A 233 -29.29 31.32 7.99
CA LEU A 233 -30.08 32.31 7.26
C LEU A 233 -31.33 31.66 6.63
N PRO A 234 -32.43 32.41 6.41
CA PRO A 234 -33.67 31.85 5.87
C PRO A 234 -33.53 31.17 4.50
N GLU A 235 -32.53 31.57 3.72
CA GLU A 235 -32.24 31.05 2.37
C GLU A 235 -31.16 29.96 2.38
N GLU A 236 -30.54 29.67 3.52
CA GLU A 236 -29.50 28.64 3.66
C GLU A 236 -30.11 27.29 4.05
N ASP A 237 -29.66 26.24 3.34
CA ASP A 237 -29.92 24.86 3.74
C ASP A 237 -29.24 24.55 5.08
N ILE A 238 -29.92 23.79 5.94
CA ILE A 238 -29.34 23.34 7.20
C ILE A 238 -28.14 22.44 6.89
N HIS A 239 -27.00 22.78 7.49
CA HIS A 239 -25.77 22.02 7.30
C HIS A 239 -25.95 20.56 7.76
N LYS A 240 -25.63 19.58 6.90
CA LYS A 240 -25.89 18.14 7.14
C LYS A 240 -25.37 17.61 8.48
N GLN A 241 -24.17 18.06 8.88
CA GLN A 241 -23.60 17.65 10.17
C GLN A 241 -24.37 18.24 11.36
N VAL A 242 -24.92 19.44 11.21
CA VAL A 242 -25.75 20.08 12.24
C VAL A 242 -27.11 19.39 12.33
N GLU A 243 -27.71 19.01 11.19
CA GLU A 243 -28.93 18.20 11.14
C GLU A 243 -28.74 16.88 11.90
N ARG A 244 -27.65 16.15 11.61
CA ARG A 244 -27.26 14.94 12.35
C ARG A 244 -27.09 15.18 13.85
N LEU A 245 -26.45 16.29 14.25
CA LEU A 245 -26.28 16.62 15.68
C LEU A 245 -27.62 16.96 16.35
N ILE A 246 -28.54 17.60 15.65
CA ILE A 246 -29.89 17.88 16.18
C ILE A 246 -30.62 16.56 16.44
N ASP A 247 -30.56 15.60 15.51
CA ASP A 247 -31.15 14.27 15.69
C ASP A 247 -30.57 13.54 16.92
N LEU A 248 -29.26 13.64 17.13
CA LEU A 248 -28.57 13.04 18.28
C LEU A 248 -29.00 13.65 19.62
N TYR A 249 -29.25 14.97 19.66
CA TYR A 249 -29.64 15.68 20.88
C TYR A 249 -31.15 15.63 21.18
N ASP A 250 -31.95 15.17 20.22
CA ASP A 250 -33.42 15.12 20.27
C ASP A 250 -34.00 16.51 20.65
N LYS A 251 -35.03 16.57 21.49
CA LYS A 251 -35.76 17.81 21.87
C LYS A 251 -34.92 18.88 22.58
N ARG A 252 -33.65 18.61 22.89
CA ARG A 252 -32.74 19.57 23.56
C ARG A 252 -32.09 20.55 22.57
N SER A 253 -32.11 20.23 21.28
CA SER A 253 -31.47 21.05 20.25
C SER A 253 -32.38 21.30 19.05
N ALA A 254 -32.13 22.37 18.31
CA ALA A 254 -32.90 22.70 17.10
C ALA A 254 -32.16 23.66 16.17
N ALA A 255 -32.47 23.58 14.88
CA ALA A 255 -32.13 24.62 13.91
C ALA A 255 -33.17 25.75 13.94
N LEU A 256 -32.69 26.97 13.76
CA LEU A 256 -33.46 28.19 13.58
C LEU A 256 -33.13 28.77 12.20
N GLN A 257 -34.09 29.44 11.57
CA GLN A 257 -33.91 30.08 10.26
C GLN A 257 -34.44 31.51 10.33
N PHE A 258 -33.59 32.41 10.84
CA PHE A 258 -33.86 33.84 10.92
C PHE A 258 -32.65 34.60 10.38
N SER A 259 -32.85 35.80 9.84
CA SER A 259 -31.72 36.71 9.70
C SER A 259 -31.12 36.96 11.10
N GLY A 260 -29.80 37.12 11.18
CA GLY A 260 -29.15 37.27 12.48
C GLY A 260 -29.68 38.49 13.25
N VAL A 261 -29.96 39.59 12.54
CA VAL A 261 -30.55 40.81 13.10
C VAL A 261 -31.98 40.55 13.59
N ASP A 262 -32.84 39.88 12.81
CA ASP A 262 -34.22 39.60 13.22
C ASP A 262 -34.28 38.70 14.45
N LEU A 263 -33.40 37.69 14.53
CA LEU A 263 -33.33 36.82 15.70
C LEU A 263 -32.96 37.63 16.95
N LEU A 264 -31.88 38.42 16.86
CA LEU A 264 -31.37 39.19 17.98
C LEU A 264 -32.36 40.27 18.42
N GLN A 265 -33.03 40.93 17.48
CA GLN A 265 -34.11 41.87 17.76
C GLN A 265 -35.26 41.19 18.51
N LYS A 266 -35.75 40.03 18.04
CA LYS A 266 -36.83 39.29 18.71
C LYS A 266 -36.42 38.82 20.11
N LEU A 267 -35.17 38.41 20.28
CA LEU A 267 -34.63 38.05 21.59
C LEU A 267 -34.59 39.26 22.53
N TRP A 268 -34.21 40.43 22.02
CA TRP A 268 -34.20 41.69 22.76
C TRP A 268 -35.60 42.15 23.17
N GLU A 269 -36.53 42.20 22.22
CA GLU A 269 -37.94 42.57 22.45
C GLU A 269 -38.58 41.68 23.53
N TYR A 270 -38.20 40.40 23.59
CA TYR A 270 -38.71 39.47 24.60
C TYR A 270 -38.22 39.78 26.02
N VAL A 271 -37.02 40.32 26.20
CA VAL A 271 -36.42 40.57 27.51
C VAL A 271 -36.60 42.00 28.01
N ASP A 272 -36.65 42.99 27.11
CA ASP A 272 -36.67 44.41 27.47
C ASP A 272 -37.92 45.19 27.00
N GLY A 273 -38.72 44.62 26.08
CA GLY A 273 -40.05 45.14 25.71
C GLY A 273 -40.12 46.40 24.84
N GLU A 274 -38.99 47.08 24.56
CA GLU A 274 -38.93 48.24 23.66
C GLU A 274 -38.36 47.88 22.27
N SER A 275 -39.13 48.17 21.21
CA SER A 275 -38.67 48.07 19.82
C SER A 275 -37.79 49.28 19.48
N PHE A 276 -36.53 49.04 19.13
CA PHE A 276 -35.59 50.10 18.76
C PHE A 276 -35.56 50.29 17.24
N VAL A 277 -35.69 51.54 16.78
CA VAL A 277 -35.44 51.90 15.37
C VAL A 277 -33.97 52.26 15.25
N VAL A 278 -33.18 51.36 14.67
CA VAL A 278 -31.81 51.73 14.30
C VAL A 278 -31.90 52.62 13.06
N VAL A 279 -31.32 53.82 13.13
CA VAL A 279 -31.23 54.72 11.97
C VAL A 279 -30.28 54.07 10.97
N GLU A 280 -30.83 53.61 9.83
CA GLU A 280 -30.05 53.20 8.66
C GLU A 280 -29.27 54.42 8.14
N LYS A 281 -28.07 54.65 8.68
CA LYS A 281 -27.05 55.31 7.87
C LYS A 281 -26.53 54.24 6.91
N LYS A 282 -26.73 54.48 5.61
CA LYS A 282 -25.90 53.89 4.55
C LYS A 282 -24.46 54.38 4.76
N ASP A 283 -23.79 53.90 5.80
CA ASP A 283 -22.34 53.98 5.89
C ASP A 283 -21.82 53.06 4.78
N GLU A 284 -21.00 53.62 3.86
CA GLU A 284 -20.31 52.83 2.84
C GLU A 284 -19.50 51.74 3.56
N GLY A 285 -19.78 50.47 3.24
CA GLY A 285 -19.11 49.33 3.86
C GLY A 285 -17.59 49.43 3.69
N PHE A 286 -16.85 48.92 4.66
CA PHE A 286 -15.39 48.95 4.65
C PHE A 286 -14.82 48.09 3.50
N ASP A 287 -14.04 48.70 2.61
CA ASP A 287 -13.39 48.02 1.48
C ASP A 287 -12.05 47.38 1.91
N TYR A 288 -12.14 46.19 2.50
CA TYR A 288 -10.98 45.41 2.91
C TYR A 288 -10.07 45.01 1.74
N ALA A 289 -10.59 44.91 0.51
CA ALA A 289 -9.79 44.54 -0.65
C ALA A 289 -8.81 45.67 -1.01
N THR A 290 -9.29 46.92 -0.99
CA THR A 290 -8.43 48.09 -1.17
C THR A 290 -7.37 48.22 -0.08
N GLU A 291 -7.70 47.91 1.18
CA GLU A 291 -6.71 47.95 2.28
C GLU A 291 -5.67 46.82 2.21
N LEU A 292 -6.07 45.60 1.81
CA LEU A 292 -5.11 44.52 1.53
C LEU A 292 -4.20 44.84 0.34
N GLN A 293 -4.71 45.52 -0.69
CA GLN A 293 -3.89 46.02 -1.80
C GLN A 293 -2.89 47.09 -1.34
N LYS A 294 -3.31 48.01 -0.44
CA LYS A 294 -2.40 48.98 0.18
C LYS A 294 -1.31 48.30 1.01
N TRP A 295 -1.67 47.27 1.78
CA TRP A 295 -0.70 46.46 2.51
C TRP A 295 0.33 45.85 1.55
N CYS A 296 -0.13 45.20 0.47
CA CYS A 296 0.77 44.63 -0.53
C CYS A 296 1.69 45.70 -1.15
N ALA A 297 1.15 46.90 -1.41
CA ALA A 297 1.90 48.03 -1.97
C ALA A 297 2.90 48.68 -1.01
N ALA A 298 2.64 48.59 0.29
CA ALA A 298 3.55 49.07 1.34
C ALA A 298 4.60 48.02 1.74
N SER A 299 4.32 46.75 1.47
CA SER A 299 5.21 45.64 1.82
C SER A 299 6.41 45.64 0.86
N GLU A 300 7.62 45.76 1.39
CA GLU A 300 8.84 45.57 0.59
C GLU A 300 9.04 44.09 0.22
N VAL A 301 8.09 43.17 0.42
CA VAL A 301 8.32 41.72 0.52
C VAL A 301 8.21 40.97 -0.81
N THR A 302 8.72 41.55 -1.90
CA THR A 302 8.58 40.96 -3.25
C THR A 302 9.06 39.50 -3.31
N GLY A 303 10.23 39.19 -2.74
CA GLY A 303 10.79 37.83 -2.73
C GLY A 303 9.93 36.78 -2.00
N GLY A 304 9.38 37.14 -0.83
CA GLY A 304 8.50 36.26 -0.05
C GLY A 304 7.19 35.94 -0.76
N VAL A 305 6.64 36.93 -1.47
CA VAL A 305 5.43 36.78 -2.27
C VAL A 305 5.65 35.85 -3.45
N TYR A 306 6.73 36.04 -4.23
CA TYR A 306 7.08 35.12 -5.31
C TYR A 306 7.31 33.70 -4.81
N HIS A 307 7.97 33.52 -3.66
CA HIS A 307 8.18 32.20 -3.06
C HIS A 307 6.83 31.55 -2.69
N ALA A 308 5.96 32.28 -2.01
CA ALA A 308 4.64 31.79 -1.60
C ALA A 308 3.77 31.40 -2.80
N LEU A 309 3.72 32.25 -3.83
CA LEU A 309 2.99 31.95 -5.05
C LEU A 309 3.62 30.76 -5.79
N GLY A 310 4.95 30.63 -5.81
CA GLY A 310 5.63 29.46 -6.36
C GLY A 310 5.23 28.16 -5.64
N ALA A 311 5.11 28.20 -4.32
CA ALA A 311 4.63 27.07 -3.51
C ALA A 311 3.16 26.75 -3.79
N LEU A 312 2.27 27.75 -3.80
CA LEU A 312 0.85 27.57 -4.10
C LEU A 312 0.62 27.04 -5.52
N LEU A 313 1.33 27.59 -6.51
CA LEU A 313 1.25 27.14 -7.91
C LEU A 313 1.79 25.72 -8.07
N ARG A 314 2.84 25.34 -7.34
CA ARG A 314 3.32 23.95 -7.27
C ARG A 314 2.25 23.03 -6.67
N HIS A 315 1.52 23.48 -5.64
CA HIS A 315 0.42 22.73 -5.03
C HIS A 315 -0.73 22.46 -6.00
N VAL A 316 -1.02 23.39 -6.91
CA VAL A 316 -2.05 23.22 -7.97
C VAL A 316 -1.48 22.68 -9.29
N ALA A 317 -0.28 22.10 -9.25
CA ALA A 317 0.43 21.49 -10.38
C ALA A 317 0.73 22.44 -11.57
N GLN A 318 0.69 23.76 -11.36
CA GLN A 318 1.09 24.78 -12.34
C GLN A 318 2.61 24.98 -12.33
N ASN A 319 3.36 23.91 -12.63
CA ASN A 319 4.80 23.83 -12.41
C ASN A 319 5.63 24.87 -13.20
N ASP A 320 5.18 25.26 -14.40
CA ASP A 320 5.90 26.26 -15.20
C ASP A 320 5.76 27.66 -14.60
N LYS A 321 4.55 28.03 -14.15
CA LYS A 321 4.30 29.28 -13.43
C LYS A 321 5.04 29.29 -12.08
N ALA A 322 5.05 28.15 -11.38
CA ALA A 322 5.80 27.99 -10.14
C ALA A 322 7.32 28.19 -10.35
N THR A 323 7.89 27.62 -11.42
CA THR A 323 9.31 27.77 -11.78
C THR A 323 9.68 29.24 -12.00
N GLN A 324 8.83 30.00 -12.70
CA GLN A 324 9.02 31.44 -12.90
C GLN A 324 8.98 32.20 -11.58
N CYS A 325 8.03 31.88 -10.70
CA CYS A 325 7.92 32.50 -9.38
C CYS A 325 9.15 32.22 -8.51
N TYR A 326 9.60 30.96 -8.40
CA TYR A 326 10.82 30.65 -7.65
C TYR A 326 12.06 31.33 -8.22
N THR A 327 12.18 31.45 -9.54
CA THR A 327 13.32 32.14 -10.18
C THR A 327 13.37 33.62 -9.77
N LYS A 328 12.22 34.31 -9.78
CA LYS A 328 12.11 35.71 -9.34
C LYS A 328 12.33 35.87 -7.83
N ALA A 329 11.86 34.91 -7.03
CA ALA A 329 12.14 34.89 -5.59
C ALA A 329 13.65 34.82 -5.33
N ILE A 330 14.37 33.95 -6.04
CA ILE A 330 15.83 33.81 -5.98
C ILE A 330 16.53 35.12 -6.37
N GLU A 331 16.11 35.77 -7.46
CA GLU A 331 16.66 37.06 -7.89
C GLU A 331 16.55 38.12 -6.78
N HIS A 332 15.37 38.27 -6.17
CA HIS A 332 15.16 39.20 -5.07
C HIS A 332 15.95 38.86 -3.81
N TYR A 333 15.99 37.59 -3.41
CA TYR A 333 16.78 37.19 -2.23
C TYR A 333 18.28 37.39 -2.46
N ARG A 334 18.75 37.23 -3.70
CA ARG A 334 20.14 37.52 -4.09
C ARG A 334 20.44 39.02 -4.01
N GLU A 335 19.57 39.88 -4.52
CA GLU A 335 19.73 41.35 -4.43
C GLU A 335 19.80 41.85 -2.98
N ARG A 336 18.98 41.26 -2.10
CA ARG A 336 18.90 41.63 -0.67
C ARG A 336 19.89 40.91 0.23
N SER A 337 20.73 40.03 -0.33
CA SER A 337 21.68 39.21 0.44
C SER A 337 21.03 38.37 1.56
N ASN A 338 19.79 37.91 1.37
CA ASN A 338 19.13 37.00 2.31
C ASN A 338 19.48 35.54 1.97
N ILE A 339 20.61 35.09 2.52
CA ILE A 339 21.23 33.79 2.20
C ILE A 339 20.32 32.61 2.52
N ASN A 340 19.59 32.67 3.65
CA ASN A 340 18.72 31.57 4.09
C ASN A 340 17.55 31.35 3.11
N LYS A 341 16.80 32.42 2.83
CA LYS A 341 15.67 32.36 1.89
C LYS A 341 16.12 32.08 0.46
N LEU A 342 17.30 32.57 0.07
CA LEU A 342 17.93 32.25 -1.21
C LEU A 342 18.19 30.74 -1.36
N CYS A 343 18.80 30.10 -0.35
CA CYS A 343 19.03 28.66 -0.37
C CYS A 343 17.71 27.87 -0.42
N GLN A 344 16.71 28.26 0.39
CA GLN A 344 15.40 27.59 0.40
C GLN A 344 14.70 27.66 -0.97
N ALA A 345 14.58 28.86 -1.54
CA ALA A 345 13.97 29.02 -2.86
C ALA A 345 14.73 28.28 -3.96
N THR A 346 16.06 28.21 -3.86
CA THR A 346 16.91 27.44 -4.79
C THR A 346 16.70 25.93 -4.64
N CYS A 347 16.54 25.42 -3.42
CA CYS A 347 16.14 24.04 -3.14
C CYS A 347 14.76 23.70 -3.71
N ASP A 348 13.78 24.58 -3.53
CA ASP A 348 12.44 24.36 -4.06
C ASP A 348 12.43 24.36 -5.60
N LEU A 349 13.15 25.29 -6.22
CA LEU A 349 13.34 25.33 -7.67
C LEU A 349 14.06 24.09 -8.19
N GLY A 350 15.20 23.72 -7.59
CA GLY A 350 15.97 22.55 -7.99
C GLY A 350 15.19 21.25 -7.83
N SER A 351 14.44 21.10 -6.73
CA SER A 351 13.51 19.99 -6.51
C SER A 351 12.41 19.94 -7.55
N LEU A 352 11.82 21.09 -7.91
CA LEU A 352 10.78 21.18 -8.94
C LEU A 352 11.33 20.83 -10.34
N LEU A 353 12.51 21.33 -10.69
CA LEU A 353 13.18 21.02 -11.96
C LEU A 353 13.51 19.53 -12.06
N HIS A 354 14.03 18.93 -10.98
CA HIS A 354 14.22 17.48 -10.91
C HIS A 354 12.90 16.72 -11.07
N PHE A 355 11.84 17.17 -10.38
CA PHE A 355 10.51 16.60 -10.55
C PHE A 355 9.97 16.74 -11.98
N GLN A 356 10.38 17.76 -12.75
CA GLN A 356 10.06 17.91 -14.17
C GLN A 356 10.95 17.05 -15.11
N GLY A 357 11.93 16.32 -14.58
CA GLY A 357 12.94 15.58 -15.35
C GLY A 357 14.05 16.45 -15.95
N LYS A 358 14.19 17.71 -15.52
CA LYS A 358 15.20 18.67 -15.98
C LYS A 358 16.44 18.63 -15.07
N ASP A 359 17.03 17.44 -14.92
CA ASP A 359 18.09 17.18 -13.94
C ASP A 359 19.36 18.01 -14.17
N SER A 360 19.72 18.27 -15.44
CA SER A 360 20.87 19.11 -15.78
C SER A 360 20.66 20.57 -15.38
N GLU A 361 19.45 21.08 -15.51
CA GLU A 361 19.08 22.43 -15.07
C GLU A 361 19.05 22.50 -13.54
N ALA A 362 18.48 21.50 -12.88
CA ALA A 362 18.49 21.40 -11.41
C ALA A 362 19.93 21.38 -10.86
N GLU A 363 20.80 20.53 -11.41
CA GLU A 363 22.21 20.43 -10.99
C GLU A 363 22.94 21.76 -11.21
N LYS A 364 22.67 22.44 -12.33
CA LYS A 364 23.25 23.73 -12.65
C LYS A 364 22.83 24.80 -11.63
N VAL A 365 21.54 24.90 -11.32
CA VAL A 365 21.00 25.86 -10.34
C VAL A 365 21.67 25.70 -8.97
N TYR A 366 21.83 24.46 -8.50
CA TYR A 366 22.53 24.20 -7.25
C TYR A 366 24.02 24.57 -7.29
N LYS A 367 24.73 24.17 -8.36
CA LYS A 367 26.17 24.41 -8.47
C LYS A 367 26.52 25.88 -8.67
N ASP A 368 25.69 26.62 -9.40
CA ASP A 368 25.89 28.04 -9.62
C ASP A 368 25.78 28.80 -8.28
N LEU A 369 24.79 28.46 -7.44
CA LEU A 369 24.68 29.05 -6.09
C LEU A 369 25.87 28.65 -5.18
N LEU A 370 26.33 27.40 -5.22
CA LEU A 370 27.52 27.00 -4.44
C LEU A 370 28.79 27.76 -4.85
N ARG A 371 28.96 28.06 -6.15
CA ARG A 371 30.08 28.89 -6.65
C ARG A 371 29.99 30.32 -6.11
N GLU A 372 28.79 30.90 -6.05
CA GLU A 372 28.58 32.23 -5.46
C GLU A 372 29.04 32.27 -3.99
N PHE A 373 28.82 31.18 -3.26
CA PHE A 373 29.23 31.08 -1.86
C PHE A 373 30.64 30.55 -1.63
N GLU A 374 31.48 30.28 -2.65
CA GLU A 374 32.82 29.67 -2.47
C GLU A 374 33.69 30.38 -1.42
N LYS A 375 33.56 31.72 -1.29
CA LYS A 375 34.31 32.54 -0.33
C LYS A 375 33.57 32.84 0.98
N GLN A 376 32.32 32.43 1.11
CA GLN A 376 31.48 32.67 2.29
C GLN A 376 31.35 31.37 3.10
N GLN A 377 31.59 31.42 4.42
CA GLN A 377 31.25 30.30 5.31
C GLN A 377 29.81 30.47 5.77
N THR A 378 28.89 29.73 5.14
CA THR A 378 27.45 29.79 5.43
C THR A 378 26.92 28.38 5.67
N ALA A 379 26.19 28.19 6.78
CA ALA A 379 25.62 26.91 7.17
C ALA A 379 24.56 26.43 6.16
N GLU A 380 23.94 27.38 5.47
CA GLU A 380 22.85 27.17 4.52
C GLU A 380 23.29 26.48 3.22
N LYS A 381 24.59 26.37 2.96
CA LYS A 381 25.11 25.52 1.87
C LYS A 381 24.72 24.06 2.04
N ALA A 382 24.51 23.61 3.28
CA ALA A 382 24.12 22.24 3.56
C ALA A 382 22.81 21.85 2.85
N PHE A 383 21.83 22.77 2.75
CA PHE A 383 20.58 22.52 2.02
C PHE A 383 20.82 22.28 0.53
N ILE A 384 21.76 23.01 -0.06
CA ILE A 384 22.12 22.88 -1.48
C ILE A 384 22.87 21.57 -1.73
N TYR A 385 23.81 21.21 -0.86
CA TYR A 385 24.48 19.92 -0.91
C TYR A 385 23.49 18.76 -0.71
N GLU A 386 22.51 18.87 0.20
CA GLU A 386 21.44 17.89 0.33
C GLU A 386 20.63 17.74 -0.98
N GLY A 387 20.26 18.85 -1.61
CA GLY A 387 19.58 18.86 -2.91
C GLY A 387 20.38 18.14 -4.01
N LEU A 388 21.68 18.44 -4.11
CA LEU A 388 22.60 17.74 -5.03
C LEU A 388 22.78 16.27 -4.68
N ALA A 389 22.80 15.92 -3.39
CA ALA A 389 22.94 14.54 -2.95
C ALA A 389 21.73 13.68 -3.36
N ASN A 390 20.52 14.22 -3.20
CA ASN A 390 19.28 13.59 -3.66
C ASN A 390 19.27 13.42 -5.18
N LEU A 391 19.56 14.50 -5.92
CA LEU A 391 19.63 14.47 -7.39
C LEU A 391 20.65 13.45 -7.90
N ALA A 392 21.83 13.40 -7.28
CA ALA A 392 22.88 12.44 -7.62
C ALA A 392 22.45 10.99 -7.32
N LEU A 393 21.73 10.75 -6.21
CA LEU A 393 21.23 9.43 -5.86
C LEU A 393 20.20 8.92 -6.88
N ASP A 394 19.23 9.77 -7.22
CA ASP A 394 18.15 9.43 -8.16
C ASP A 394 18.68 9.18 -9.58
N ASN A 395 19.77 9.86 -9.95
CA ASN A 395 20.52 9.61 -11.18
C ASN A 395 21.52 8.43 -11.11
N GLY A 396 21.61 7.72 -9.98
CA GLY A 396 22.51 6.59 -9.79
C GLY A 396 23.98 6.95 -9.58
N SER A 397 24.32 8.23 -9.40
CA SER A 397 25.67 8.69 -9.03
C SER A 397 25.92 8.54 -7.52
N VAL A 398 25.92 7.29 -7.03
CA VAL A 398 25.98 6.94 -5.59
C VAL A 398 27.19 7.55 -4.86
N ALA A 399 28.39 7.52 -5.49
CA ALA A 399 29.60 8.06 -4.87
C ALA A 399 29.50 9.57 -4.62
N LYS A 400 29.04 10.33 -5.62
CA LYS A 400 28.83 11.78 -5.49
C LYS A 400 27.73 12.11 -4.49
N SER A 401 26.65 11.31 -4.49
CA SER A 401 25.56 11.48 -3.51
C SER A 401 26.09 11.37 -2.08
N LYS A 402 26.93 10.36 -1.81
CA LYS A 402 27.58 10.20 -0.51
C LYS A 402 28.48 11.39 -0.17
N GLU A 403 29.35 11.80 -1.09
CA GLU A 403 30.24 12.96 -0.90
C GLU A 403 29.45 14.23 -0.54
N TYR A 404 28.35 14.51 -1.26
CA TYR A 404 27.51 15.67 -0.98
C TYR A 404 26.79 15.57 0.37
N TYR A 405 26.30 14.39 0.76
CA TYR A 405 25.71 14.21 2.10
C TYR A 405 26.74 14.39 3.22
N GLU A 406 27.97 13.89 3.04
CA GLU A 406 29.05 14.05 4.03
C GLU A 406 29.47 15.53 4.15
N GLN A 407 29.58 16.25 3.03
CA GLN A 407 29.85 17.69 3.01
C GLN A 407 28.73 18.50 3.69
N ALA A 408 27.46 18.17 3.41
CA ALA A 408 26.34 18.80 4.09
C ALA A 408 26.40 18.57 5.61
N LEU A 409 26.86 17.39 6.05
CA LEU A 409 26.90 17.01 7.47
C LEU A 409 27.98 17.76 8.22
N GLU A 410 29.17 17.84 7.65
CA GLU A 410 30.28 18.61 8.19
C GLU A 410 29.86 20.07 8.42
N ILE A 411 29.20 20.69 7.43
CA ILE A 411 28.74 22.08 7.52
C ILE A 411 27.71 22.30 8.66
N VAL A 412 26.72 21.41 8.81
CA VAL A 412 25.71 21.57 9.88
C VAL A 412 26.26 21.22 11.26
N GLU A 413 27.23 20.31 11.36
CA GLU A 413 27.93 20.00 12.62
C GLU A 413 28.82 21.16 13.07
N GLU A 414 29.60 21.75 12.17
CA GLU A 414 30.46 22.91 12.47
C GLU A 414 29.67 24.15 12.88
N SER A 415 28.48 24.34 12.28
CA SER A 415 27.60 25.46 12.61
C SER A 415 26.81 25.29 13.92
N GLY A 416 26.83 24.11 14.53
CA GLY A 416 26.07 23.81 15.74
C GLY A 416 24.54 23.77 15.53
N HIS A 417 24.07 23.60 14.28
CA HIS A 417 22.66 23.59 13.96
C HIS A 417 22.02 22.20 14.18
N PHE A 418 21.78 21.87 15.47
CA PHE A 418 21.36 20.53 15.92
C PHE A 418 20.15 19.95 15.17
N ALA A 419 19.13 20.75 14.87
CA ALA A 419 17.94 20.29 14.13
C ALA A 419 18.28 19.87 12.68
N GLY A 420 19.17 20.62 12.03
CA GLY A 420 19.65 20.33 10.68
C GLY A 420 20.57 19.12 10.65
N THR A 421 21.44 18.98 11.65
CA THR A 421 22.26 17.78 11.86
C THR A 421 21.37 16.54 12.01
N ALA A 422 20.35 16.59 12.89
CA ALA A 422 19.41 15.50 13.07
C ALA A 422 18.69 15.11 11.76
N HIS A 423 18.20 16.09 10.99
CA HIS A 423 17.56 15.86 9.70
C HIS A 423 18.51 15.19 8.69
N LEU A 424 19.74 15.67 8.59
CA LEU A 424 20.69 15.12 7.62
C LEU A 424 21.19 13.72 8.00
N LEU A 425 21.33 13.43 9.30
CA LEU A 425 21.59 12.06 9.78
C LEU A 425 20.45 11.11 9.38
N ILE A 426 19.19 11.56 9.35
CA ILE A 426 18.07 10.76 8.82
C ILE A 426 18.25 10.49 7.32
N ARG A 427 18.66 11.50 6.54
CA ARG A 427 18.91 11.37 5.11
C ARG A 427 20.04 10.38 4.81
N LEU A 428 21.17 10.50 5.51
CA LEU A 428 22.28 9.55 5.45
C LEU A 428 21.83 8.14 5.88
N GLY A 429 21.04 8.03 6.94
CA GLY A 429 20.44 6.77 7.35
C GLY A 429 19.61 6.12 6.24
N ASN A 430 18.78 6.91 5.54
CA ASN A 430 17.98 6.44 4.40
C ASN A 430 18.84 6.06 3.19
N PHE A 431 19.88 6.85 2.89
CA PHE A 431 20.89 6.54 1.88
C PHE A 431 21.51 5.16 2.17
N HIS A 432 22.12 4.97 3.33
CA HIS A 432 22.75 3.71 3.72
C HIS A 432 21.75 2.53 3.78
N LYS A 433 20.50 2.77 4.18
CA LYS A 433 19.43 1.77 4.11
C LYS A 433 19.21 1.27 2.68
N SER A 434 19.15 2.18 1.70
CA SER A 434 18.97 1.84 0.28
C SER A 434 20.16 1.07 -0.30
N GLN A 435 21.37 1.34 0.19
CA GLN A 435 22.60 0.64 -0.20
C GLN A 435 22.73 -0.75 0.44
N GLY A 436 21.87 -1.10 1.41
CA GLY A 436 21.97 -2.34 2.17
C GLY A 436 22.95 -2.28 3.36
N GLU A 437 23.46 -1.10 3.70
CA GLU A 437 24.40 -0.86 4.80
C GLU A 437 23.64 -0.64 6.12
N TRP A 438 22.84 -1.62 6.51
CA TRP A 438 21.81 -1.44 7.53
C TRP A 438 22.33 -1.16 8.94
N GLN A 439 23.54 -1.62 9.28
CA GLN A 439 24.16 -1.30 10.57
C GLN A 439 24.57 0.18 10.65
N LEU A 440 25.07 0.71 9.55
CA LEU A 440 25.46 2.12 9.47
C LEU A 440 24.21 3.01 9.45
N ALA A 441 23.17 2.63 8.70
CA ALA A 441 21.87 3.30 8.75
C ALA A 441 21.30 3.40 10.17
N ARG A 442 21.37 2.31 10.93
CA ARG A 442 20.96 2.28 12.35
C ARG A 442 21.77 3.25 13.21
N LYS A 443 23.08 3.31 13.02
CA LYS A 443 23.96 4.22 13.77
C LYS A 443 23.55 5.68 13.52
N TYR A 444 23.30 6.05 12.27
CA TYR A 444 22.86 7.40 11.92
C TYR A 444 21.48 7.73 12.52
N TYR A 445 20.51 6.81 12.45
CA TYR A 445 19.23 7.03 13.11
C TYR A 445 19.35 7.18 14.62
N GLN A 446 20.21 6.39 15.29
CA GLN A 446 20.46 6.51 16.74
C GLN A 446 21.07 7.87 17.11
N GLN A 447 22.05 8.34 16.34
CA GLN A 447 22.63 9.67 16.54
C GLN A 447 21.57 10.77 16.36
N SER A 448 20.74 10.64 15.33
CA SER A 448 19.62 11.56 15.10
C SER A 448 18.59 11.53 16.22
N THR A 449 18.28 10.35 16.79
CA THR A 449 17.37 10.22 17.95
C THR A 449 17.88 10.99 19.15
N ILE A 450 19.16 10.85 19.50
CA ILE A 450 19.78 11.55 20.63
C ILE A 450 19.64 13.07 20.45
N LEU A 451 20.01 13.58 19.28
CA LEU A 451 19.90 15.01 18.97
C LEU A 451 18.44 15.49 19.00
N ALA A 452 17.51 14.72 18.44
CA ALA A 452 16.09 15.06 18.44
C ALA A 452 15.48 15.08 19.86
N GLU A 453 15.94 14.21 20.76
CA GLU A 453 15.59 14.23 22.18
C GLU A 453 16.18 15.46 22.89
N GLU A 454 17.44 15.81 22.63
CA GLU A 454 18.12 16.98 23.24
C GLU A 454 17.44 18.31 22.88
N ILE A 455 16.97 18.45 21.63
CA ILE A 455 16.26 19.65 21.15
C ILE A 455 14.74 19.56 21.33
N TRP A 456 14.24 18.50 21.95
CA TRP A 456 12.80 18.28 22.21
C TRP A 456 11.93 18.32 20.94
N SER A 457 12.47 17.87 19.79
CA SER A 457 11.76 17.89 18.50
C SER A 457 10.96 16.60 18.30
N TYR A 458 9.70 16.62 18.73
CA TYR A 458 8.80 15.48 18.56
C TYR A 458 8.55 15.11 17.09
N LYS A 459 8.51 16.09 16.16
CA LYS A 459 8.33 15.83 14.73
C LYS A 459 9.48 14.98 14.16
N LEU A 460 10.72 15.33 14.52
CA LEU A 460 11.89 14.54 14.12
C LEU A 460 11.86 13.16 14.76
N LEU A 461 11.50 13.04 16.04
CA LEU A 461 11.37 11.74 16.70
C LEU A 461 10.37 10.82 16.00
N VAL A 462 9.20 11.35 15.62
CA VAL A 462 8.16 10.61 14.88
C VAL A 462 8.69 10.09 13.55
N ASP A 463 9.38 10.94 12.75
CA ASP A 463 9.99 10.50 11.49
C ASP A 463 11.08 9.45 11.72
N ILE A 464 11.97 9.66 12.70
CA ILE A 464 13.05 8.70 13.03
C ILE A 464 12.47 7.34 13.43
N TYR A 465 11.46 7.30 14.30
CA TYR A 465 10.81 6.05 14.70
C TYR A 465 10.16 5.34 13.51
N SER A 466 9.60 6.10 12.56
CA SER A 466 9.11 5.55 11.29
C SER A 466 10.26 4.92 10.48
N ARG A 467 11.37 5.63 10.28
CA ARG A 467 12.53 5.13 9.50
C ARG A 467 13.22 3.93 10.14
N VAL A 468 13.36 3.93 11.46
CA VAL A 468 13.88 2.78 12.22
C VAL A 468 12.93 1.60 12.08
N GLY A 469 11.62 1.84 12.20
CA GLY A 469 10.61 0.80 11.96
C GLY A 469 10.74 0.16 10.56
N ASP A 470 10.91 0.97 9.52
CA ASP A 470 11.11 0.48 8.14
C ASP A 470 12.40 -0.34 8.00
N LEU A 471 13.49 0.10 8.63
CA LEU A 471 14.76 -0.62 8.62
C LEU A 471 14.61 -2.00 9.28
N GLU A 472 13.93 -2.07 10.42
CA GLU A 472 13.67 -3.33 11.14
C GLU A 472 12.74 -4.25 10.34
N LEU A 473 11.75 -3.67 9.65
CA LEU A 473 10.86 -4.40 8.75
C LEU A 473 11.66 -5.09 7.63
N HIS A 474 12.61 -4.37 7.01
CA HIS A 474 13.50 -4.95 5.98
C HIS A 474 14.43 -6.05 6.54
N GLN A 475 14.83 -5.96 7.81
CA GLN A 475 15.61 -6.99 8.50
C GLN A 475 14.79 -8.22 8.92
N GLY A 476 13.47 -8.21 8.72
CA GLY A 476 12.56 -9.24 9.21
C GLY A 476 12.24 -9.13 10.71
N LYS A 477 12.69 -8.10 11.41
CA LYS A 477 12.45 -7.90 12.85
C LYS A 477 11.10 -7.22 13.08
N TRP A 478 10.02 -7.86 12.63
CA TRP A 478 8.68 -7.28 12.56
C TRP A 478 8.13 -6.82 13.92
N ASN A 479 8.41 -7.55 15.00
CA ASN A 479 8.00 -7.15 16.35
C ASN A 479 8.69 -5.85 16.80
N VAL A 480 9.97 -5.70 16.46
CA VAL A 480 10.75 -4.48 16.79
C VAL A 480 10.29 -3.32 15.90
N ALA A 481 9.95 -3.58 14.63
CA ALA A 481 9.34 -2.59 13.75
C ALA A 481 8.02 -2.07 14.33
N GLU A 482 7.12 -2.97 14.74
CA GLU A 482 5.85 -2.60 15.38
C GLU A 482 6.05 -1.76 16.64
N GLN A 483 7.01 -2.12 17.50
CA GLN A 483 7.31 -1.35 18.70
C GLN A 483 7.76 0.07 18.36
N ASN A 484 8.62 0.26 17.36
CA ASN A 484 9.06 1.59 16.94
C ASN A 484 7.91 2.41 16.34
N TYR A 485 7.10 1.82 15.46
CA TYR A 485 5.92 2.51 14.93
C TYR A 485 4.95 2.94 16.04
N ARG A 486 4.70 2.07 17.03
CA ARG A 486 3.83 2.41 18.19
C ARG A 486 4.41 3.51 19.08
N LYS A 487 5.73 3.56 19.26
CA LYS A 487 6.38 4.67 19.98
C LYS A 487 6.17 5.99 19.25
N GLY A 488 6.38 6.00 17.92
CA GLY A 488 6.12 7.17 17.09
C GLY A 488 4.65 7.60 17.14
N ILE A 489 3.70 6.65 17.06
CA ILE A 489 2.25 6.92 17.14
C ILE A 489 1.93 7.60 18.47
N LYS A 490 2.41 7.03 19.58
CA LYS A 490 2.18 7.59 20.91
C LYS A 490 2.66 9.04 21.01
N ILE A 491 3.88 9.33 20.54
CA ILE A 491 4.41 10.70 20.52
C ILE A 491 3.54 11.60 19.62
N ALA A 492 3.18 11.12 18.43
CA ALA A 492 2.34 11.88 17.51
C ALA A 492 0.94 12.19 18.09
N GLU A 493 0.29 11.23 18.75
CA GLU A 493 -0.99 11.43 19.44
C GLU A 493 -0.88 12.39 20.63
N GLU A 494 0.15 12.24 21.48
CA GLU A 494 0.36 13.09 22.66
C GLU A 494 0.69 14.55 22.29
N THR A 495 1.28 14.77 21.11
CA THR A 495 1.70 16.09 20.61
C THR A 495 0.76 16.69 19.58
N GLY A 496 -0.27 15.95 19.15
CA GLY A 496 -1.20 16.37 18.10
C GLY A 496 -0.62 16.31 16.68
N TYR A 497 0.52 15.67 16.43
CA TYR A 497 1.11 15.59 15.09
C TYR A 497 0.37 14.61 14.15
N GLU A 498 -0.80 15.02 13.66
CA GLU A 498 -1.71 14.16 12.91
C GLU A 498 -1.12 13.59 11.61
N LEU A 499 -0.37 14.39 10.84
CA LEU A 499 0.24 13.89 9.60
C LEU A 499 1.23 12.75 9.87
N GLY A 500 2.08 12.90 10.90
CA GLY A 500 3.00 11.84 11.31
C GLY A 500 2.28 10.63 11.89
N CYS A 501 1.14 10.84 12.56
CA CYS A 501 0.28 9.77 13.03
C CYS A 501 -0.31 8.96 11.86
N ALA A 502 -0.82 9.63 10.83
CA ALA A 502 -1.33 9.00 9.61
C ALA A 502 -0.24 8.24 8.84
N ASP A 503 0.97 8.79 8.73
CA ASP A 503 2.12 8.10 8.13
C ASP A 503 2.43 6.79 8.88
N LEU A 504 2.46 6.82 10.21
CA LEU A 504 2.74 5.65 11.02
C LEU A 504 1.60 4.63 11.05
N TYR A 505 0.34 5.06 11.00
CA TYR A 505 -0.80 4.16 10.80
C TYR A 505 -0.69 3.42 9.48
N ASN A 506 -0.32 4.10 8.39
CA ASN A 506 -0.09 3.44 7.11
C ASN A 506 1.06 2.42 7.19
N SER A 507 2.19 2.80 7.79
CA SER A 507 3.34 1.90 7.97
C SER A 507 3.00 0.67 8.82
N LEU A 508 2.23 0.85 9.90
CA LEU A 508 1.76 -0.25 10.74
C LEU A 508 0.78 -1.15 10.00
N GLY A 509 -0.15 -0.58 9.23
CA GLY A 509 -1.06 -1.32 8.36
C GLY A 509 -0.31 -2.17 7.32
N MET A 510 0.70 -1.59 6.66
CA MET A 510 1.58 -2.31 5.73
C MET A 510 2.38 -3.43 6.40
N LEU A 511 2.89 -3.20 7.62
CA LEU A 511 3.56 -4.24 8.42
C LEU A 511 2.61 -5.39 8.73
N LYS A 512 1.39 -5.08 9.19
CA LYS A 512 0.36 -6.09 9.49
C LYS A 512 -0.02 -6.88 8.24
N ARG A 513 -0.17 -6.22 7.09
CA ARG A 513 -0.41 -6.86 5.79
C ARG A 513 0.72 -7.83 5.42
N LYS A 514 1.99 -7.38 5.52
CA LYS A 514 3.16 -8.25 5.27
C LYS A 514 3.24 -9.42 6.24
N SER A 515 2.80 -9.24 7.47
CA SER A 515 2.72 -10.29 8.48
C SER A 515 1.51 -11.22 8.31
N GLY A 516 0.65 -10.99 7.30
CA GLY A 516 -0.55 -11.78 7.03
C GLY A 516 -1.78 -11.40 7.86
N GLN A 517 -1.67 -10.52 8.86
CA GLN A 517 -2.78 -10.12 9.73
C GLN A 517 -3.72 -9.11 9.02
N LEU A 518 -4.47 -9.58 8.02
CA LEU A 518 -5.21 -8.73 7.08
C LEU A 518 -6.30 -7.88 7.75
N ASP A 519 -7.05 -8.40 8.72
CA ASP A 519 -8.11 -7.62 9.39
C ASP A 519 -7.52 -6.44 10.18
N THR A 520 -6.49 -6.69 10.99
CA THR A 520 -5.79 -5.61 11.71
C THR A 520 -5.11 -4.63 10.76
N ALA A 521 -4.63 -5.10 9.61
CA ALA A 521 -4.05 -4.23 8.60
C ALA A 521 -5.09 -3.28 8.03
N ARG A 522 -6.32 -3.75 7.78
CA ARG A 522 -7.44 -2.94 7.30
C ARG A 522 -7.75 -1.83 8.31
N ASP A 523 -7.89 -2.17 9.59
CA ASP A 523 -8.21 -1.19 10.64
C ASP A 523 -7.20 -0.04 10.68
N TRP A 524 -5.90 -0.34 10.59
CA TRP A 524 -4.84 0.68 10.60
C TRP A 524 -4.80 1.51 9.31
N LEU A 525 -5.00 0.88 8.15
CA LEU A 525 -5.02 1.58 6.86
C LEU A 525 -6.25 2.49 6.74
N GLU A 526 -7.42 2.06 7.23
CA GLU A 526 -8.64 2.88 7.25
C GLU A 526 -8.50 4.06 8.22
N LYS A 527 -7.89 3.86 9.40
CA LYS A 527 -7.55 4.98 10.31
C LYS A 527 -6.62 6.00 9.65
N SER A 528 -5.60 5.53 8.92
CA SER A 528 -4.72 6.41 8.14
C SER A 528 -5.50 7.16 7.07
N LEU A 529 -6.36 6.48 6.31
CA LEU A 529 -7.16 7.08 5.25
C LEU A 529 -8.08 8.18 5.80
N GLN A 530 -8.88 7.87 6.83
CA GLN A 530 -9.77 8.84 7.47
C GLN A 530 -9.01 10.07 7.95
N MET A 531 -7.84 9.88 8.57
CA MET A 531 -7.02 11.01 9.02
C MET A 531 -6.50 11.85 7.86
N ARG A 532 -6.11 11.24 6.73
CA ARG A 532 -5.62 11.99 5.56
C ARG A 532 -6.72 12.67 4.76
N GLU A 533 -7.93 12.11 4.76
CA GLU A 533 -9.12 12.77 4.22
C GLU A 533 -9.44 14.03 5.03
N LYS A 534 -9.39 13.94 6.36
CA LYS A 534 -9.53 15.12 7.25
C LYS A 534 -8.47 16.18 6.99
N LEU A 535 -7.22 15.75 6.80
CA LEU A 535 -6.09 16.64 6.52
C LEU A 535 -6.03 17.13 5.06
N ALA A 536 -7.00 16.77 4.20
CA ALA A 536 -7.02 17.08 2.78
C ALA A 536 -5.68 16.78 2.07
N SER A 537 -5.06 15.64 2.37
CA SER A 537 -3.72 15.25 1.86
C SER A 537 -3.84 14.30 0.65
N PRO A 538 -3.86 14.79 -0.61
CA PRO A 538 -4.28 13.96 -1.74
C PRO A 538 -3.27 12.85 -2.07
N SER A 539 -1.98 13.16 -2.03
CA SER A 539 -0.90 12.15 -2.19
C SER A 539 -0.98 11.07 -1.11
N GLY A 540 -1.31 11.46 0.12
CA GLY A 540 -1.48 10.53 1.23
C GLY A 540 -2.71 9.64 1.07
N ILE A 541 -3.83 10.20 0.60
CA ILE A 541 -5.07 9.46 0.29
C ILE A 541 -4.79 8.43 -0.80
N ILE A 542 -4.13 8.82 -1.90
CA ILE A 542 -3.71 7.91 -2.98
C ILE A 542 -2.90 6.73 -2.43
N ASN A 543 -1.90 7.00 -1.57
CA ASN A 543 -1.07 5.96 -0.97
C ASN A 543 -1.86 5.00 -0.07
N CYS A 544 -2.84 5.52 0.69
CA CYS A 544 -3.70 4.70 1.55
C CYS A 544 -4.62 3.80 0.72
N HIS A 545 -5.26 4.35 -0.32
CA HIS A 545 -6.08 3.57 -1.25
C HIS A 545 -5.28 2.47 -1.94
N ILE A 546 -4.06 2.76 -2.40
CA ILE A 546 -3.17 1.75 -2.98
C ILE A 546 -2.79 0.68 -1.94
N SER A 547 -2.56 1.07 -0.69
CA SER A 547 -2.24 0.12 0.38
C SER A 547 -3.42 -0.78 0.74
N LEU A 548 -4.64 -0.24 0.76
CA LEU A 548 -5.89 -1.00 0.90
C LEU A 548 -6.13 -1.92 -0.28
N ALA A 549 -5.90 -1.45 -1.51
CA ALA A 549 -5.99 -2.28 -2.70
C ALA A 549 -5.01 -3.47 -2.65
N GLN A 550 -3.76 -3.25 -2.21
CA GLN A 550 -2.79 -4.35 -2.00
C GLN A 550 -3.24 -5.34 -0.91
N LEU A 551 -3.97 -4.87 0.10
CA LEU A 551 -4.54 -5.73 1.15
C LEU A 551 -5.64 -6.62 0.57
N TYR A 552 -6.58 -6.05 -0.17
CA TYR A 552 -7.67 -6.79 -0.82
C TYR A 552 -7.15 -7.68 -1.96
N GLU A 553 -6.10 -7.27 -2.68
CA GLU A 553 -5.39 -8.11 -3.64
C GLU A 553 -4.84 -9.38 -2.96
N GLN A 554 -4.24 -9.22 -1.78
CA GLN A 554 -3.69 -10.32 -0.99
C GLN A 554 -4.78 -11.20 -0.36
N SER A 555 -5.96 -10.67 -0.03
CA SER A 555 -7.11 -11.47 0.43
C SER A 555 -7.82 -12.22 -0.70
N GLY A 556 -7.58 -11.83 -1.96
CA GLY A 556 -8.24 -12.39 -3.14
C GLY A 556 -9.52 -11.66 -3.55
N GLU A 557 -9.89 -10.58 -2.86
CA GLU A 557 -11.04 -9.72 -3.14
C GLU A 557 -10.68 -8.67 -4.21
N TRP A 558 -10.41 -9.13 -5.44
CA TRP A 558 -9.86 -8.30 -6.50
C TRP A 558 -10.78 -7.17 -6.97
N GLU A 559 -12.09 -7.36 -6.94
CA GLU A 559 -13.08 -6.34 -7.30
C GLU A 559 -13.01 -5.15 -6.34
N LYS A 560 -12.99 -5.40 -5.03
CA LYS A 560 -12.78 -4.35 -4.03
C LYS A 560 -11.41 -3.69 -4.16
N ALA A 561 -10.37 -4.48 -4.45
CA ALA A 561 -9.04 -3.92 -4.68
C ALA A 561 -9.06 -2.90 -5.83
N GLU A 562 -9.78 -3.22 -6.91
CA GLU A 562 -9.93 -2.35 -8.07
C GLU A 562 -10.75 -1.08 -7.76
N GLU A 563 -11.81 -1.17 -6.95
CA GLU A 563 -12.57 0.00 -6.46
C GLU A 563 -11.67 1.02 -5.77
N TYR A 564 -10.79 0.57 -4.87
CA TYR A 564 -9.83 1.46 -4.21
C TYR A 564 -8.80 2.05 -5.18
N ILE A 565 -8.35 1.30 -6.19
CA ILE A 565 -7.46 1.84 -7.21
C ILE A 565 -8.16 2.91 -8.06
N HIS A 566 -9.41 2.70 -8.47
CA HIS A 566 -10.17 3.71 -9.21
C HIS A 566 -10.42 4.97 -8.35
N ALA A 567 -10.68 4.81 -7.05
CA ALA A 567 -10.78 5.94 -6.14
C ALA A 567 -9.45 6.70 -6.00
N ALA A 568 -8.31 5.97 -5.97
CA ALA A 568 -6.98 6.58 -6.00
C ALA A 568 -6.72 7.32 -7.33
N MET A 569 -7.12 6.75 -8.46
CA MET A 569 -7.00 7.37 -9.78
C MET A 569 -7.84 8.64 -9.87
N SER A 570 -9.10 8.60 -9.44
CA SER A 570 -9.97 9.78 -9.40
C SER A 570 -9.39 10.91 -8.55
N THR A 571 -8.79 10.57 -7.40
CA THR A 571 -8.06 11.55 -6.58
C THR A 571 -6.84 12.09 -7.34
N ALA A 572 -6.05 11.21 -7.95
CA ALA A 572 -4.86 11.62 -8.69
C ALA A 572 -5.20 12.49 -9.92
N GLU A 573 -6.30 12.22 -10.63
CA GLU A 573 -6.78 13.03 -11.76
C GLU A 573 -7.31 14.39 -11.28
N LYS A 574 -8.17 14.39 -10.25
CA LYS A 574 -8.75 15.60 -9.66
C LYS A 574 -7.66 16.60 -9.23
N TYR A 575 -6.59 16.10 -8.61
CA TYR A 575 -5.47 16.91 -8.12
C TYR A 575 -4.26 16.91 -9.07
N GLN A 576 -4.39 16.37 -10.29
CA GLN A 576 -3.36 16.32 -11.33
C GLN A 576 -2.01 15.69 -10.89
N ILE A 577 -2.06 14.75 -9.96
CA ILE A 577 -0.89 14.06 -9.38
C ILE A 577 -0.43 12.94 -10.31
N THR A 578 0.36 13.30 -11.32
CA THR A 578 0.80 12.37 -12.38
C THR A 578 1.59 11.17 -11.85
N VAL A 579 2.45 11.37 -10.84
CA VAL A 579 3.19 10.26 -10.20
C VAL A 579 2.24 9.32 -9.45
N GLY A 580 1.16 9.85 -8.87
CA GLY A 580 0.11 9.06 -8.25
C GLY A 580 -0.60 8.16 -9.27
N LEU A 581 -0.83 8.65 -10.49
CA LEU A 581 -1.40 7.85 -11.58
C LEU A 581 -0.50 6.68 -11.99
N ALA A 582 0.83 6.89 -12.10
CA ALA A 582 1.76 5.80 -12.37
C ALA A 582 1.66 4.67 -11.32
N LEU A 583 1.60 5.04 -10.04
CA LEU A 583 1.41 4.07 -8.95
C LEU A 583 0.07 3.33 -9.06
N CYS A 584 -1.01 4.03 -9.44
CA CYS A 584 -2.32 3.42 -9.65
C CYS A 584 -2.32 2.45 -10.83
N TYR A 585 -1.77 2.83 -11.99
CA TYR A 585 -1.65 1.96 -13.17
C TYR A 585 -0.87 0.67 -12.86
N ARG A 586 0.23 0.81 -12.11
CA ARG A 586 1.02 -0.35 -11.68
C ARG A 586 0.24 -1.26 -10.73
N ALA A 587 -0.52 -0.69 -9.79
CA ALA A 587 -1.35 -1.48 -8.89
C ALA A 587 -2.52 -2.17 -9.61
N LEU A 588 -3.17 -1.49 -10.56
CA LEU A 588 -4.21 -2.07 -11.40
C LEU A 588 -3.67 -3.23 -12.24
N ALA A 589 -2.48 -3.06 -12.83
CA ALA A 589 -1.83 -4.11 -13.60
C ALA A 589 -1.52 -5.35 -12.74
N ALA A 590 -1.14 -5.17 -11.47
CA ALA A 590 -0.95 -6.29 -10.55
C ALA A 590 -2.26 -7.08 -10.32
N ILE A 591 -3.40 -6.40 -10.17
CA ILE A 591 -4.72 -7.02 -10.03
C ILE A 591 -5.09 -7.78 -11.32
N MET A 592 -4.97 -7.15 -12.48
CA MET A 592 -5.23 -7.76 -13.80
C MET A 592 -4.34 -8.99 -14.04
N GLN A 593 -3.06 -8.91 -13.66
CA GLN A 593 -2.11 -10.03 -13.71
C GLN A 593 -2.56 -11.23 -12.86
N LYS A 594 -3.22 -11.01 -11.71
CA LYS A 594 -3.78 -12.08 -10.87
C LYS A 594 -5.04 -12.71 -11.46
N ARG A 595 -5.86 -11.92 -12.16
CA ARG A 595 -7.03 -12.39 -12.92
C ARG A 595 -6.65 -13.14 -14.21
N GLY A 596 -5.43 -12.94 -14.72
CA GLY A 596 -4.95 -13.54 -15.97
C GLY A 596 -5.14 -12.64 -17.19
N GLU A 597 -5.52 -11.38 -16.98
CA GLU A 597 -5.74 -10.34 -18.01
C GLU A 597 -4.40 -9.70 -18.41
N TYR A 598 -3.50 -10.50 -18.98
CA TYR A 598 -2.10 -10.12 -19.16
C TYR A 598 -1.89 -8.97 -20.15
N GLU A 599 -2.67 -8.89 -21.22
CA GLU A 599 -2.58 -7.81 -22.21
C GLU A 599 -2.95 -6.46 -21.59
N GLN A 600 -4.04 -6.41 -20.82
CA GLN A 600 -4.47 -5.19 -20.12
C GLN A 600 -3.49 -4.79 -19.01
N ALA A 601 -2.91 -5.78 -18.32
CA ALA A 601 -1.84 -5.53 -17.35
C ALA A 601 -0.63 -4.86 -18.02
N LEU A 602 -0.20 -5.34 -19.20
CA LEU A 602 0.92 -4.74 -19.95
C LEU A 602 0.60 -3.33 -20.47
N GLU A 603 -0.63 -3.06 -20.88
CA GLU A 603 -1.06 -1.72 -21.31
C GLU A 603 -0.95 -0.71 -20.15
N ASN A 604 -1.46 -1.07 -18.98
CA ASN A 604 -1.36 -0.22 -17.79
C ASN A 604 0.10 -0.05 -17.33
N LEU A 605 0.91 -1.10 -17.40
CA LEU A 605 2.35 -0.99 -17.09
C LEU A 605 3.09 -0.09 -18.09
N ALA A 606 2.69 -0.08 -19.37
CA ALA A 606 3.26 0.84 -20.36
C ALA A 606 2.93 2.31 -20.02
N LYS A 607 1.68 2.60 -19.63
CA LYS A 607 1.28 3.94 -19.16
C LYS A 607 2.10 4.38 -17.94
N SER A 608 2.31 3.46 -16.98
CA SER A 608 3.18 3.73 -15.84
C SER A 608 4.64 3.95 -16.25
N GLU A 609 5.16 3.13 -17.17
CA GLU A 609 6.54 3.22 -17.66
C GLU A 609 6.80 4.57 -18.34
N ASP A 610 5.89 5.03 -19.19
CA ASP A 610 5.99 6.33 -19.88
C ASP A 610 6.13 7.48 -18.88
N ILE A 611 5.35 7.45 -17.79
CA ILE A 611 5.44 8.45 -16.72
C ILE A 611 6.79 8.36 -16.00
N GLU A 612 7.21 7.16 -15.56
CA GLU A 612 8.46 7.02 -14.81
C GLU A 612 9.69 7.37 -15.66
N ARG A 613 9.67 7.09 -16.98
CA ARG A 613 10.72 7.50 -17.93
C ARG A 613 10.71 9.01 -18.16
N LYS A 614 9.53 9.61 -18.35
CA LYS A 614 9.38 11.07 -18.54
C LYS A 614 9.98 11.85 -17.36
N PHE A 615 9.83 11.35 -16.14
CA PHE A 615 10.31 11.99 -14.91
C PHE A 615 11.64 11.43 -14.39
N ASN A 616 12.34 10.60 -15.17
CA ASN A 616 13.65 10.02 -14.83
C ASN A 616 13.71 9.29 -13.47
N ARG A 617 12.64 8.58 -13.09
CA ARG A 617 12.50 7.93 -11.78
C ARG A 617 13.02 6.49 -11.80
N LEU A 618 14.34 6.32 -11.81
CA LEU A 618 15.00 5.02 -11.99
C LEU A 618 14.52 3.88 -11.05
N PRO A 619 14.35 4.05 -9.72
CA PRO A 619 13.84 2.99 -8.85
C PRO A 619 12.42 2.52 -9.20
N SER A 620 11.57 3.48 -9.58
CA SER A 620 10.16 3.22 -9.90
C SER A 620 10.06 2.56 -11.27
N LEU A 621 10.86 3.02 -12.25
CA LEU A 621 11.02 2.38 -13.56
C LEU A 621 11.47 0.91 -13.42
N ALA A 622 12.51 0.62 -12.62
CA ALA A 622 12.95 -0.74 -12.38
C ALA A 622 11.85 -1.64 -11.78
N SER A 623 10.99 -1.07 -10.93
CA SER A 623 9.83 -1.77 -10.37
C SER A 623 8.76 -2.08 -11.43
N VAL A 624 8.49 -1.16 -12.36
CA VAL A 624 7.58 -1.37 -13.49
C VAL A 624 8.11 -2.46 -14.43
N LEU A 625 9.39 -2.38 -14.81
CA LEU A 625 10.05 -3.38 -15.67
C LEU A 625 10.01 -4.78 -15.04
N SER A 626 10.23 -4.89 -13.73
CA SER A 626 10.12 -6.14 -12.99
C SER A 626 8.69 -6.70 -13.04
N GLN A 627 7.66 -5.85 -12.91
CA GLN A 627 6.27 -6.31 -13.03
C GLN A 627 5.91 -6.75 -14.46
N GLN A 628 6.37 -6.04 -15.48
CA GLN A 628 6.20 -6.47 -16.88
C GLN A 628 6.89 -7.83 -17.11
N ALA A 629 8.09 -8.03 -16.55
CA ALA A 629 8.80 -9.29 -16.61
C ALA A 629 8.00 -10.43 -15.96
N ILE A 630 7.36 -10.18 -14.81
CA ILE A 630 6.46 -11.15 -14.17
C ILE A 630 5.27 -11.48 -15.08
N VAL A 631 4.65 -10.50 -15.75
CA VAL A 631 3.53 -10.74 -16.67
C VAL A 631 3.98 -11.62 -17.84
N TYR A 632 5.10 -11.29 -18.49
CA TYR A 632 5.66 -12.11 -19.56
C TYR A 632 6.07 -13.52 -19.10
N GLU A 633 6.60 -13.65 -17.89
CA GLU A 633 6.91 -14.93 -17.26
C GLU A 633 5.64 -15.78 -17.08
N LYS A 634 4.50 -15.18 -16.69
CA LYS A 634 3.21 -15.87 -16.57
C LYS A 634 2.65 -16.30 -17.92
N GLN A 635 2.89 -15.53 -18.98
CA GLN A 635 2.59 -15.89 -20.37
C GLN A 635 3.59 -16.90 -20.97
N SER A 636 4.59 -17.36 -20.22
CA SER A 636 5.68 -18.23 -20.72
C SER A 636 6.55 -17.59 -21.82
N LEU A 637 6.51 -16.26 -21.97
CA LEU A 637 7.34 -15.48 -22.88
C LEU A 637 8.69 -15.16 -22.23
N TYR A 638 9.46 -16.22 -21.96
CA TYR A 638 10.62 -16.14 -21.07
C TYR A 638 11.76 -15.26 -21.58
N GLU A 639 11.99 -15.17 -22.89
CA GLU A 639 13.03 -14.30 -23.46
C GLU A 639 12.76 -12.81 -23.17
N LYS A 640 11.49 -12.39 -23.30
CA LYS A 640 11.07 -11.02 -22.97
C LYS A 640 11.23 -10.74 -21.48
N ALA A 641 10.79 -11.68 -20.63
CA ALA A 641 10.94 -11.57 -19.19
C ALA A 641 12.42 -11.48 -18.79
N HIS A 642 13.29 -12.30 -19.39
CA HIS A 642 14.73 -12.29 -19.12
C HIS A 642 15.38 -10.95 -19.47
N LYS A 643 15.02 -10.36 -20.62
CA LYS A 643 15.52 -9.03 -21.02
C LYS A 643 15.16 -7.96 -19.99
N LEU A 644 13.88 -7.90 -19.60
CA LEU A 644 13.37 -6.90 -18.65
C LEU A 644 13.94 -7.07 -17.24
N TYR A 645 14.07 -8.31 -16.74
CA TYR A 645 14.72 -8.55 -15.46
C TYR A 645 16.20 -8.15 -15.46
N ASN A 646 16.93 -8.30 -16.57
CA ASN A 646 18.31 -7.82 -16.67
C ASN A 646 18.39 -6.29 -16.71
N GLU A 647 17.51 -5.62 -17.48
CA GLU A 647 17.43 -4.15 -17.48
C GLU A 647 17.15 -3.61 -16.07
N CYS A 648 16.20 -4.22 -15.35
CA CYS A 648 15.91 -3.93 -13.94
C CYS A 648 17.15 -4.13 -13.04
N LEU A 649 17.88 -5.24 -13.21
CA LEU A 649 19.10 -5.51 -12.46
C LEU A 649 20.21 -4.50 -12.75
N ASP A 650 20.36 -4.05 -13.99
CA ASP A 650 21.38 -3.06 -14.39
C ASP A 650 21.08 -1.67 -13.81
N ILE A 651 19.81 -1.28 -13.73
CA ILE A 651 19.39 -0.08 -12.99
C ILE A 651 19.80 -0.21 -11.51
N PHE A 652 19.44 -1.30 -10.84
CA PHE A 652 19.79 -1.47 -9.42
C PHE A 652 21.29 -1.59 -9.17
N ARG A 653 22.07 -2.12 -10.11
CA ARG A 653 23.55 -2.09 -10.06
C ARG A 653 24.09 -0.67 -10.12
N THR A 654 23.57 0.15 -11.03
CA THR A 654 23.96 1.57 -11.16
C THR A 654 23.69 2.33 -9.86
N MET A 655 22.53 2.06 -9.24
CA MET A 655 22.14 2.67 -7.97
C MET A 655 22.77 2.01 -6.72
N ASN A 656 23.57 0.96 -6.91
CA ASN A 656 24.13 0.11 -5.86
C ASN A 656 23.08 -0.33 -4.80
N ASN A 657 21.85 -0.59 -5.25
CA ASN A 657 20.75 -1.03 -4.39
C ASN A 657 20.85 -2.54 -4.16
N ARG A 658 21.69 -2.93 -3.20
CA ARG A 658 21.98 -4.35 -2.89
C ARG A 658 20.73 -5.18 -2.56
N PRO A 659 19.78 -4.71 -1.71
CA PRO A 659 18.54 -5.45 -1.47
C PRO A 659 17.75 -5.74 -2.76
N ALA A 660 17.60 -4.74 -3.64
CA ALA A 660 16.87 -4.90 -4.89
C ALA A 660 17.61 -5.81 -5.89
N MET A 661 18.95 -5.73 -5.94
CA MET A 661 19.77 -6.67 -6.72
C MET A 661 19.56 -8.12 -6.29
N ALA A 662 19.52 -8.40 -4.98
CA ALA A 662 19.25 -9.74 -4.47
C ALA A 662 17.87 -10.25 -4.92
N ALA A 663 16.84 -9.41 -4.85
CA ALA A 663 15.51 -9.74 -5.33
C ALA A 663 15.48 -10.01 -6.85
N SER A 664 16.16 -9.20 -7.65
CA SER A 664 16.25 -9.40 -9.11
C SER A 664 16.96 -10.72 -9.47
N TYR A 665 18.04 -11.08 -8.76
CA TYR A 665 18.69 -12.39 -8.95
C TYR A 665 17.75 -13.55 -8.59
N ASN A 666 16.97 -13.43 -7.51
CA ASN A 666 15.96 -14.42 -7.14
C ASN A 666 14.88 -14.56 -8.24
N ASN A 667 14.40 -13.46 -8.82
CA ASN A 667 13.42 -13.50 -9.90
C ASN A 667 13.99 -14.13 -11.19
N LEU A 668 15.22 -13.76 -11.58
CA LEU A 668 15.93 -14.42 -12.68
C LEU A 668 16.11 -15.92 -12.43
N ALA A 669 16.38 -16.32 -11.18
CA ALA A 669 16.52 -17.72 -10.80
C ALA A 669 15.19 -18.49 -10.91
N VAL A 670 14.06 -17.88 -10.51
CA VAL A 670 12.72 -18.44 -10.71
C VAL A 670 12.45 -18.64 -12.21
N LEU A 671 12.77 -17.63 -13.03
CA LEU A 671 12.61 -17.70 -14.48
C LEU A 671 13.44 -18.83 -15.11
N ALA A 672 14.73 -18.93 -14.76
CA ALA A 672 15.60 -20.02 -15.20
C ALA A 672 15.07 -21.40 -14.75
N SER A 673 14.54 -21.49 -13.52
CA SER A 673 13.92 -22.73 -13.02
C SER A 673 12.69 -23.12 -13.83
N LYS A 674 11.87 -22.17 -14.28
CA LYS A 674 10.71 -22.42 -15.16
C LYS A 674 11.12 -22.89 -16.55
N GLN A 675 12.24 -22.38 -17.07
CA GLN A 675 12.86 -22.85 -18.31
C GLN A 675 13.56 -24.20 -18.16
N ARG A 676 13.58 -24.78 -16.95
CA ARG A 676 14.28 -26.03 -16.58
C ARG A 676 15.79 -25.94 -16.69
N GLU A 677 16.34 -24.73 -16.67
CA GLU A 677 17.77 -24.46 -16.58
C GLU A 677 18.21 -24.51 -15.12
N THR A 678 18.20 -25.72 -14.55
CA THR A 678 18.36 -25.91 -13.10
C THR A 678 19.73 -25.49 -12.57
N ASP A 679 20.78 -25.50 -13.40
CA ASP A 679 22.12 -25.08 -13.00
C ASP A 679 22.21 -23.56 -12.97
N THR A 680 21.79 -22.87 -14.04
CA THR A 680 21.67 -21.41 -14.09
C THR A 680 20.82 -20.87 -12.93
N ALA A 681 19.67 -21.50 -12.68
CA ALA A 681 18.80 -21.11 -11.57
C ALA A 681 19.49 -21.22 -10.21
N PHE A 682 20.26 -22.30 -9.99
CA PHE A 682 21.00 -22.50 -8.75
C PHE A 682 22.11 -21.45 -8.56
N GLU A 683 22.87 -21.13 -9.61
CA GLU A 683 23.89 -20.07 -9.58
C GLU A 683 23.29 -18.69 -9.27
N LEU A 684 22.13 -18.37 -9.86
CA LEU A 684 21.44 -17.11 -9.62
C LEU A 684 20.91 -17.03 -8.17
N TYR A 685 20.37 -18.12 -7.63
CA TYR A 685 20.01 -18.17 -6.21
C TYR A 685 21.23 -18.00 -5.30
N GLN A 686 22.39 -18.58 -5.64
CA GLN A 686 23.62 -18.37 -4.86
C GLN A 686 24.09 -16.91 -4.89
N LYS A 687 23.95 -16.20 -6.01
CA LYS A 687 24.22 -14.75 -6.08
C LYS A 687 23.27 -13.96 -5.18
N SER A 688 21.98 -14.28 -5.22
CA SER A 688 20.97 -13.67 -4.34
C SER A 688 21.25 -13.95 -2.86
N GLN A 689 21.58 -15.21 -2.53
CA GLN A 689 21.97 -15.64 -1.20
C GLN A 689 23.18 -14.85 -0.69
N LYS A 690 24.28 -14.79 -1.45
CA LYS A 690 25.51 -14.10 -1.04
C LYS A 690 25.24 -12.64 -0.67
N ILE A 691 24.50 -11.90 -1.51
CA ILE A 691 24.15 -10.51 -1.22
C ILE A 691 23.29 -10.42 0.04
N SER A 692 22.30 -11.31 0.19
CA SER A 692 21.39 -11.34 1.33
C SER A 692 22.13 -11.67 2.65
N GLU A 693 23.15 -12.54 2.62
CA GLU A 693 24.03 -12.82 3.76
C GLU A 693 24.85 -11.59 4.15
N GLU A 694 25.43 -10.90 3.16
CA GLU A 694 26.26 -9.72 3.39
C GLU A 694 25.49 -8.54 3.99
N ILE A 695 24.23 -8.33 3.60
CA ILE A 695 23.39 -7.25 4.16
C ILE A 695 22.61 -7.68 5.42
N GLY A 696 22.51 -8.99 5.68
CA GLY A 696 21.76 -9.55 6.81
C GLY A 696 20.25 -9.68 6.58
N ASP A 697 19.80 -9.84 5.33
CA ASP A 697 18.38 -10.03 4.96
C ASP A 697 17.93 -11.48 5.20
N LYS A 698 17.50 -11.76 6.43
CA LYS A 698 17.03 -13.09 6.82
C LYS A 698 15.79 -13.55 6.05
N VAL A 699 14.92 -12.61 5.63
CA VAL A 699 13.69 -12.95 4.90
C VAL A 699 14.03 -13.44 3.50
N SER A 700 14.86 -12.71 2.78
CA SER A 700 15.32 -13.10 1.44
C SER A 700 16.16 -14.39 1.48
N LEU A 701 16.99 -14.58 2.50
CA LEU A 701 17.74 -15.83 2.71
C LEU A 701 16.82 -17.03 2.86
N SER A 702 15.81 -16.92 3.73
CA SER A 702 14.83 -17.99 3.93
C SER A 702 14.11 -18.36 2.63
N SER A 703 13.72 -17.37 1.83
CA SER A 703 13.09 -17.58 0.52
C SER A 703 14.05 -18.25 -0.48
N CYS A 704 15.31 -17.82 -0.53
CA CYS A 704 16.34 -18.43 -1.39
C CYS A 704 16.53 -19.91 -1.06
N PHE A 705 16.66 -20.26 0.22
CA PHE A 705 16.81 -21.66 0.64
C PHE A 705 15.58 -22.52 0.30
N ILE A 706 14.36 -22.00 0.43
CA ILE A 706 13.15 -22.70 -0.01
C ILE A 706 13.23 -22.97 -1.52
N ASN A 707 13.53 -21.95 -2.32
CA ASN A 707 13.56 -22.08 -3.77
C ASN A 707 14.68 -23.02 -4.26
N MET A 708 15.88 -22.93 -3.67
CA MET A 708 16.98 -23.86 -3.94
C MET A 708 16.61 -25.30 -3.57
N SER A 709 15.89 -25.51 -2.46
CA SER A 709 15.43 -26.84 -2.06
C SER A 709 14.45 -27.45 -3.08
N VAL A 710 13.61 -26.64 -3.73
CA VAL A 710 12.68 -27.10 -4.78
C VAL A 710 13.46 -27.57 -6.00
N ILE A 711 14.54 -26.87 -6.40
CA ILE A 711 15.40 -27.31 -7.49
C ILE A 711 16.11 -28.62 -7.14
N LEU A 712 16.67 -28.72 -5.93
CA LEU A 712 17.36 -29.93 -5.48
C LEU A 712 16.42 -31.14 -5.41
N GLN A 713 15.16 -30.93 -5.00
CA GLN A 713 14.10 -31.95 -5.09
C GLN A 713 13.86 -32.43 -6.53
N VAL A 714 13.89 -31.54 -7.52
CA VAL A 714 13.73 -31.92 -8.94
C VAL A 714 14.95 -32.70 -9.43
N LYS A 715 16.17 -32.31 -9.01
CA LYS A 715 17.41 -33.04 -9.29
C LYS A 715 17.50 -34.41 -8.57
N GLY A 716 16.68 -34.62 -7.55
CA GLY A 716 16.70 -35.83 -6.73
C GLY A 716 17.74 -35.81 -5.61
N ASP A 717 18.33 -34.65 -5.30
CA ASP A 717 19.18 -34.46 -4.12
C ASP A 717 18.31 -34.11 -2.90
N TRP A 718 17.64 -35.13 -2.38
CA TRP A 718 16.69 -34.99 -1.28
C TRP A 718 17.35 -34.59 0.04
N GLN A 719 18.62 -34.95 0.24
CA GLN A 719 19.32 -34.68 1.50
C GLN A 719 19.69 -33.21 1.60
N GLN A 720 20.33 -32.66 0.56
CA GLN A 720 20.67 -31.24 0.53
C GLN A 720 19.42 -30.35 0.50
N ALA A 721 18.34 -30.80 -0.16
CA ALA A 721 17.06 -30.10 -0.11
C ALA A 721 16.49 -30.01 1.32
N GLU A 722 16.56 -31.09 2.10
CA GLU A 722 16.12 -31.12 3.51
C GLU A 722 16.97 -30.18 4.37
N GLU A 723 18.29 -30.17 4.19
CA GLU A 723 19.21 -29.24 4.88
C GLU A 723 18.87 -27.77 4.59
N PHE A 724 18.60 -27.40 3.34
CA PHE A 724 18.21 -26.04 2.98
C PHE A 724 16.85 -25.65 3.56
N LEU A 725 15.88 -26.56 3.60
CA LEU A 725 14.60 -26.29 4.24
C LEU A 725 14.76 -26.04 5.75
N HIS A 726 15.66 -26.76 6.42
CA HIS A 726 15.99 -26.49 7.82
C HIS A 726 16.71 -25.16 8.03
N LYS A 727 17.65 -24.78 7.16
CA LYS A 727 18.25 -23.44 7.17
C LYS A 727 17.19 -22.36 6.95
N SER A 728 16.25 -22.57 6.04
CA SER A 728 15.14 -21.64 5.83
C SER A 728 14.31 -21.45 7.09
N LEU A 729 14.02 -22.53 7.83
CA LEU A 729 13.33 -22.46 9.13
C LEU A 729 14.16 -21.69 10.17
N GLU A 730 15.47 -21.87 10.22
CA GLU A 730 16.36 -21.11 11.12
C GLU A 730 16.25 -19.59 10.88
N TYR A 731 16.21 -19.16 9.62
CA TYR A 731 16.10 -17.75 9.26
C TYR A 731 14.67 -17.17 9.35
N SER A 732 13.63 -18.00 9.27
CA SER A 732 12.23 -17.55 9.29
C SER A 732 11.52 -17.68 10.64
N LYS A 733 11.97 -18.57 11.53
CA LYS A 733 11.24 -18.88 12.77
C LYS A 733 11.05 -17.66 13.66
N GLY A 734 9.79 -17.31 13.92
CA GLY A 734 9.42 -16.13 14.73
C GLY A 734 9.75 -14.76 14.08
N ILE A 735 10.20 -14.77 12.83
CA ILE A 735 10.57 -13.58 12.02
C ILE A 735 9.57 -13.44 10.88
N ASN A 736 9.36 -14.51 10.11
CA ASN A 736 8.47 -14.55 8.97
C ASN A 736 7.69 -15.87 8.95
N LEU A 737 6.49 -15.82 9.52
CA LEU A 737 5.58 -16.97 9.59
C LEU A 737 5.17 -17.50 8.21
N LEU A 738 5.08 -16.65 7.18
CA LEU A 738 4.74 -17.07 5.82
C LEU A 738 5.82 -18.02 5.27
N ASN A 739 7.10 -17.65 5.41
CA ASN A 739 8.21 -18.49 4.98
C ASN A 739 8.33 -19.75 5.86
N GLU A 740 8.08 -19.65 7.16
CA GLU A 740 8.05 -20.80 8.06
C GLU A 740 6.98 -21.84 7.62
N GLY A 741 5.75 -21.38 7.35
CA GLY A 741 4.66 -22.21 6.85
C GLY A 741 4.99 -22.86 5.49
N ASN A 742 5.62 -22.10 4.59
CA ASN A 742 6.08 -22.59 3.28
C ASN A 742 7.20 -23.62 3.40
N ALA A 743 8.18 -23.41 4.30
CA ALA A 743 9.25 -24.36 4.54
C ALA A 743 8.71 -25.69 5.09
N TYR A 744 7.77 -25.65 6.04
CA TYR A 744 7.08 -26.85 6.52
C TYR A 744 6.30 -27.56 5.40
N SER A 745 5.59 -26.81 4.56
CA SER A 745 4.88 -27.39 3.41
C SER A 745 5.83 -28.11 2.43
N ASN A 746 7.00 -27.52 2.17
CA ASN A 746 8.00 -28.12 1.29
C ASN A 746 8.72 -29.33 1.92
N LEU A 747 8.96 -29.32 3.24
CA LEU A 747 9.43 -30.50 3.97
C LEU A 747 8.42 -31.64 3.86
N ALA A 748 7.13 -31.35 4.00
CA ALA A 748 6.09 -32.35 3.81
C ALA A 748 6.11 -32.96 2.41
N ILE A 749 6.20 -32.14 1.36
CA ILE A 749 6.29 -32.62 -0.04
C ILE A 749 7.54 -33.49 -0.24
N LEU A 750 8.68 -33.07 0.33
CA LEU A 750 9.94 -33.83 0.26
C LEU A 750 9.80 -35.21 0.92
N HIS A 751 9.22 -35.29 2.12
CA HIS A 751 9.01 -36.57 2.81
C HIS A 751 7.93 -37.43 2.15
N GLN A 752 6.89 -36.81 1.59
CA GLN A 752 5.85 -37.50 0.81
C GLN A 752 6.45 -38.19 -0.42
N LYS A 753 7.32 -37.49 -1.18
CA LYS A 753 8.05 -38.09 -2.32
C LYS A 753 8.96 -39.23 -1.90
N ARG A 754 9.55 -39.16 -0.70
CA ARG A 754 10.35 -40.23 -0.08
C ARG A 754 9.51 -41.37 0.52
N GLN A 755 8.18 -41.34 0.35
CA GLN A 755 7.23 -42.32 0.90
C GLN A 755 7.25 -42.38 2.45
N LYS A 756 7.70 -41.32 3.11
CA LYS A 756 7.68 -41.15 4.57
C LYS A 756 6.42 -40.39 4.98
N LEU A 757 5.26 -41.02 4.78
CA LEU A 757 3.95 -40.35 4.83
C LEU A 757 3.60 -39.77 6.21
N GLN A 758 4.04 -40.42 7.32
CA GLN A 758 3.77 -39.90 8.67
C GLN A 758 4.53 -38.60 8.95
N ILE A 759 5.82 -38.55 8.59
CA ILE A 759 6.64 -37.34 8.77
C ILE A 759 6.09 -36.19 7.92
N ALA A 760 5.59 -36.51 6.71
CA ALA A 760 4.96 -35.52 5.85
C ALA A 760 3.69 -34.91 6.49
N GLU A 761 2.87 -35.75 7.14
CA GLU A 761 1.67 -35.32 7.85
C GLU A 761 2.01 -34.37 9.02
N ASP A 762 3.00 -34.73 9.84
CA ASP A 762 3.44 -33.90 10.97
C ASP A 762 3.86 -32.49 10.52
N PHE A 763 4.56 -32.39 9.38
CA PHE A 763 4.94 -31.11 8.80
C PHE A 763 3.77 -30.35 8.19
N LEU A 764 2.80 -31.03 7.56
CA LEU A 764 1.58 -30.36 7.09
C LEU A 764 0.77 -29.78 8.25
N HIS A 765 0.64 -30.47 9.38
CA HIS A 765 -0.05 -29.94 10.55
C HIS A 765 0.60 -28.66 11.11
N LYS A 766 1.93 -28.62 11.14
CA LYS A 766 2.66 -27.38 11.48
C LYS A 766 2.35 -26.26 10.49
N SER A 767 2.32 -26.57 9.20
CA SER A 767 1.96 -25.61 8.14
C SER A 767 0.52 -25.10 8.30
N VAL A 768 -0.45 -25.97 8.57
CA VAL A 768 -1.86 -25.61 8.86
C VAL A 768 -1.92 -24.64 10.03
N THR A 769 -1.30 -24.99 11.16
CA THR A 769 -1.31 -24.16 12.38
C THR A 769 -0.79 -22.74 12.11
N ILE A 770 0.23 -22.61 11.26
CA ILE A 770 0.80 -21.32 10.87
C ILE A 770 -0.18 -20.54 10.00
N PHE A 771 -0.77 -21.16 8.97
CA PHE A 771 -1.68 -20.47 8.06
C PHE A 771 -3.05 -20.15 8.67
N GLU A 772 -3.50 -20.91 9.66
CA GLU A 772 -4.64 -20.57 10.52
C GLU A 772 -4.35 -19.30 11.33
N LYS A 773 -3.19 -19.22 12.00
CA LYS A 773 -2.76 -18.02 12.74
C LYS A 773 -2.63 -16.78 11.86
N LEU A 774 -2.24 -16.99 10.60
CA LEU A 774 -2.08 -15.91 9.62
C LEU A 774 -3.40 -15.47 8.99
N ASN A 775 -4.53 -16.14 9.24
CA ASN A 775 -5.80 -15.92 8.54
C ASN A 775 -5.63 -15.85 7.00
N ASN A 776 -4.73 -16.65 6.44
CA ASN A 776 -4.41 -16.64 5.01
C ASN A 776 -5.25 -17.71 4.30
N ALA A 777 -6.48 -17.36 3.92
CA ALA A 777 -7.44 -18.30 3.33
C ALA A 777 -6.93 -19.03 2.07
N PRO A 778 -6.29 -18.36 1.08
CA PRO A 778 -5.74 -19.05 -0.09
C PRO A 778 -4.69 -20.11 0.28
N MET A 779 -3.73 -19.76 1.13
CA MET A 779 -2.68 -20.71 1.55
C MET A 779 -3.27 -21.84 2.41
N LEU A 780 -4.19 -21.52 3.32
CA LEU A 780 -4.85 -22.51 4.16
C LEU A 780 -5.65 -23.53 3.33
N SER A 781 -6.42 -23.09 2.34
CA SER A 781 -7.09 -23.94 1.35
C SER A 781 -6.09 -24.88 0.66
N SER A 782 -4.98 -24.32 0.16
CA SER A 782 -3.93 -25.09 -0.50
C SER A 782 -3.27 -26.12 0.40
N ILE A 783 -3.03 -25.81 1.68
CA ILE A 783 -2.48 -26.77 2.65
C ILE A 783 -3.49 -27.86 3.00
N TYR A 784 -4.77 -27.54 3.24
CA TYR A 784 -5.81 -28.56 3.44
C TYR A 784 -5.92 -29.49 2.24
N ARG A 785 -5.86 -28.96 1.03
CA ARG A 785 -5.81 -29.77 -0.20
C ARG A 785 -4.59 -30.69 -0.22
N LYS A 786 -3.40 -30.22 0.18
CA LYS A 786 -2.21 -31.08 0.30
C LYS A 786 -2.40 -32.18 1.34
N VAL A 787 -3.01 -31.88 2.50
CA VAL A 787 -3.36 -32.89 3.51
C VAL A 787 -4.31 -33.93 2.91
N ALA A 788 -5.36 -33.50 2.21
CA ALA A 788 -6.29 -34.40 1.53
C ALA A 788 -5.57 -35.33 0.54
N THR A 789 -4.65 -34.80 -0.28
CA THR A 789 -3.86 -35.63 -1.22
C THR A 789 -2.91 -36.60 -0.52
N LEU A 790 -2.42 -36.27 0.68
CA LEU A 790 -1.58 -37.18 1.48
C LEU A 790 -2.41 -38.36 2.00
N HIS A 791 -3.60 -38.10 2.54
CA HIS A 791 -4.52 -39.14 3.00
C HIS A 791 -5.08 -39.97 1.84
N GLN A 792 -5.32 -39.37 0.66
CA GLN A 792 -5.63 -40.09 -0.58
C GLN A 792 -4.54 -41.12 -0.91
N GLN A 793 -3.26 -40.76 -0.79
CA GLN A 793 -2.15 -41.70 -1.02
C GLN A 793 -2.08 -42.81 0.04
N LYS A 794 -2.43 -42.50 1.30
CA LYS A 794 -2.59 -43.50 2.37
C LYS A 794 -3.84 -44.37 2.19
N LYS A 795 -4.75 -44.01 1.28
CA LYS A 795 -6.10 -44.60 1.10
C LYS A 795 -7.04 -44.41 2.29
N GLU A 796 -6.83 -43.32 3.02
CA GLU A 796 -7.66 -42.90 4.15
C GLU A 796 -8.76 -41.95 3.66
N TRP A 797 -9.74 -42.52 2.95
CA TRP A 797 -10.72 -41.77 2.15
C TRP A 797 -11.53 -40.76 2.97
N SER A 798 -12.02 -41.16 4.15
CA SER A 798 -12.84 -40.28 5.00
C SER A 798 -12.08 -39.03 5.44
N THR A 799 -10.79 -39.16 5.77
CA THR A 799 -9.96 -38.02 6.18
C THR A 799 -9.62 -37.15 4.98
N ALA A 800 -9.37 -37.75 3.81
CA ALA A 800 -9.16 -37.00 2.58
C ALA A 800 -10.40 -36.16 2.18
N GLU A 801 -11.59 -36.74 2.33
CA GLU A 801 -12.87 -36.06 2.08
C GLU A 801 -13.14 -34.93 3.09
N ASP A 802 -12.82 -35.11 4.37
CA ASP A 802 -12.97 -34.06 5.39
C ASP A 802 -12.08 -32.84 5.08
N PHE A 803 -10.80 -33.07 4.79
CA PHE A 803 -9.87 -31.98 4.49
C PHE A 803 -10.17 -31.28 3.16
N ILE A 804 -10.65 -31.98 2.13
CA ILE A 804 -11.05 -31.30 0.88
C ILE A 804 -12.32 -30.48 1.09
N LYS A 805 -13.24 -30.93 1.95
CA LYS A 805 -14.42 -30.15 2.35
C LYS A 805 -14.02 -28.89 3.10
N ARG A 806 -13.11 -28.98 4.08
CA ARG A 806 -12.55 -27.80 4.78
C ARG A 806 -11.87 -26.84 3.82
N ALA A 807 -11.14 -27.34 2.82
CA ALA A 807 -10.54 -26.51 1.78
C ALA A 807 -11.61 -25.74 0.97
N LEU A 808 -12.68 -26.42 0.56
CA LEU A 808 -13.83 -25.80 -0.12
C LEU A 808 -14.56 -24.78 0.75
N GLU A 809 -14.81 -25.08 2.02
CA GLU A 809 -15.46 -24.16 2.97
C GLU A 809 -14.67 -22.85 3.09
N VAL A 810 -13.35 -22.93 3.27
CA VAL A 810 -12.47 -21.75 3.35
C VAL A 810 -12.48 -20.96 2.03
N SER A 811 -12.38 -21.64 0.89
CA SER A 811 -12.32 -20.96 -0.41
C SER A 811 -13.67 -20.37 -0.83
N GLN A 812 -14.79 -20.99 -0.47
CA GLN A 812 -16.14 -20.48 -0.73
C GLN A 812 -16.50 -19.29 0.14
N ASP A 813 -16.18 -19.33 1.45
CA ASP A 813 -16.42 -18.20 2.38
C ASP A 813 -15.75 -16.92 1.89
N LYS A 814 -14.55 -17.03 1.31
CA LYS A 814 -13.77 -15.91 0.77
C LYS A 814 -13.93 -15.69 -0.73
N ASN A 815 -14.86 -16.39 -1.38
CA ASN A 815 -15.12 -16.29 -2.83
C ASN A 815 -13.86 -16.48 -3.71
N LEU A 816 -12.95 -17.37 -3.31
CA LEU A 816 -11.67 -17.61 -3.98
C LEU A 816 -11.85 -18.56 -5.17
N GLN A 817 -12.40 -18.06 -6.27
CA GLN A 817 -12.81 -18.85 -7.45
C GLN A 817 -11.73 -19.82 -7.95
N MET A 818 -10.47 -19.39 -8.02
CA MET A 818 -9.36 -20.24 -8.46
C MET A 818 -9.09 -21.41 -7.50
N GLU A 819 -9.17 -21.17 -6.18
CA GLU A 819 -9.00 -22.20 -5.15
C GLU A 819 -10.20 -23.14 -5.11
N ILE A 820 -11.43 -22.63 -5.27
CA ILE A 820 -12.65 -23.44 -5.40
C ILE A 820 -12.50 -24.43 -6.58
N ALA A 821 -12.06 -23.96 -7.74
CA ALA A 821 -11.85 -24.81 -8.91
C ALA A 821 -10.76 -25.88 -8.66
N GLU A 822 -9.63 -25.52 -8.05
CA GLU A 822 -8.57 -26.49 -7.70
C GLU A 822 -9.04 -27.54 -6.68
N ASN A 823 -9.86 -27.13 -5.71
CA ASN A 823 -10.42 -28.01 -4.69
C ASN A 823 -11.43 -28.98 -5.30
N TYR A 824 -12.34 -28.52 -6.15
CA TYR A 824 -13.25 -29.40 -6.91
C TYR A 824 -12.49 -30.38 -7.80
N ARG A 825 -11.44 -29.93 -8.50
CA ARG A 825 -10.60 -30.83 -9.31
C ARG A 825 -9.95 -31.92 -8.46
N THR A 826 -9.49 -31.58 -7.27
CA THR A 826 -8.85 -32.54 -6.35
C THR A 826 -9.87 -33.47 -5.72
N SER A 827 -11.04 -32.96 -5.33
CA SER A 827 -12.21 -33.75 -4.92
C SER A 827 -12.58 -34.80 -5.98
N GLY A 828 -12.68 -34.37 -7.24
CA GLY A 828 -12.94 -35.29 -8.36
C GLY A 828 -11.88 -36.38 -8.54
N LEU A 829 -10.60 -36.07 -8.31
CA LEU A 829 -9.52 -37.08 -8.33
C LEU A 829 -9.62 -38.05 -7.15
N ILE A 830 -9.97 -37.57 -5.95
CA ILE A 830 -10.18 -38.42 -4.77
C ILE A 830 -11.34 -39.40 -5.02
N TYR A 831 -12.47 -38.92 -5.56
CA TYR A 831 -13.59 -39.80 -5.92
C TYR A 831 -13.24 -40.78 -7.05
N ALA A 832 -12.46 -40.34 -8.05
CA ALA A 832 -12.00 -41.23 -9.11
C ALA A 832 -11.14 -42.38 -8.56
N ASP A 833 -10.27 -42.12 -7.58
CA ASP A 833 -9.45 -43.17 -6.95
C ASP A 833 -10.26 -44.14 -6.08
N GLN A 834 -11.43 -43.71 -5.60
CA GLN A 834 -12.44 -44.56 -4.94
C GLN A 834 -13.34 -45.30 -5.92
N ASP A 835 -13.15 -45.11 -7.23
CA ASP A 835 -14.00 -45.64 -8.30
C ASP A 835 -15.45 -45.09 -8.31
N LYS A 836 -15.67 -43.95 -7.63
CA LYS A 836 -16.92 -43.17 -7.66
C LYS A 836 -16.94 -42.24 -8.87
N LEU A 837 -17.09 -42.83 -10.07
CA LEU A 837 -16.85 -42.13 -11.35
C LEU A 837 -17.89 -41.04 -11.66
N ALA A 838 -19.13 -41.18 -11.20
CA ALA A 838 -20.19 -40.19 -11.44
C ALA A 838 -19.96 -38.91 -10.61
N GLU A 839 -19.61 -39.09 -9.34
CA GLU A 839 -19.22 -38.02 -8.42
C GLU A 839 -17.95 -37.34 -8.91
N ALA A 840 -16.96 -38.11 -9.39
CA ALA A 840 -15.75 -37.56 -9.99
C ALA A 840 -16.06 -36.63 -11.18
N LEU A 841 -16.95 -37.05 -12.09
CA LEU A 841 -17.36 -36.21 -13.23
C LEU A 841 -18.08 -34.94 -12.78
N LYS A 842 -18.96 -35.04 -11.77
CA LYS A 842 -19.67 -33.88 -11.23
C LYS A 842 -18.70 -32.81 -10.73
N GLU A 843 -17.75 -33.20 -9.88
CA GLU A 843 -16.76 -32.28 -9.31
C GLU A 843 -15.81 -31.72 -10.37
N LEU A 844 -15.36 -32.54 -11.33
CA LEU A 844 -14.52 -32.08 -12.44
C LEU A 844 -15.25 -31.09 -13.35
N ASN A 845 -16.54 -31.28 -13.59
CA ASN A 845 -17.36 -30.34 -14.36
C ASN A 845 -17.56 -29.00 -13.63
N SER A 846 -17.77 -29.02 -12.31
CA SER A 846 -17.81 -27.80 -11.49
C SER A 846 -16.49 -27.04 -11.53
N SER A 847 -15.36 -27.74 -11.48
CA SER A 847 -14.02 -27.16 -11.69
C SER A 847 -13.86 -26.56 -13.10
N LEU A 848 -14.26 -27.30 -14.13
CA LEU A 848 -14.16 -26.89 -15.53
C LEU A 848 -14.96 -25.60 -15.80
N GLN A 849 -16.19 -25.51 -15.28
CA GLN A 849 -17.05 -24.34 -15.46
C GLN A 849 -16.36 -23.07 -14.94
N ILE A 850 -15.80 -23.10 -13.74
CA ILE A 850 -15.10 -21.95 -13.16
C ILE A 850 -13.88 -21.57 -14.01
N TYR A 851 -13.10 -22.55 -14.48
CA TYR A 851 -11.95 -22.25 -15.34
C TYR A 851 -12.33 -21.69 -16.70
N GLN A 852 -13.50 -22.08 -17.26
CA GLN A 852 -14.06 -21.48 -18.47
C GLN A 852 -14.49 -20.03 -18.23
N GLU A 853 -15.22 -19.76 -17.15
CA GLU A 853 -15.62 -18.40 -16.76
C GLU A 853 -14.40 -17.47 -16.54
N LYS A 854 -13.29 -18.02 -16.04
CA LYS A 854 -12.03 -17.29 -15.84
C LYS A 854 -11.05 -17.36 -17.02
N ASN A 855 -11.47 -17.91 -18.17
CA ASN A 855 -10.66 -18.02 -19.39
C ASN A 855 -9.26 -18.65 -19.19
N ASN A 856 -9.12 -19.60 -18.26
CA ASN A 856 -7.83 -20.24 -17.97
C ASN A 856 -7.60 -21.45 -18.90
N ALA A 857 -7.14 -21.19 -20.12
CA ALA A 857 -6.93 -22.18 -21.17
C ALA A 857 -6.11 -23.41 -20.71
N ALA A 858 -5.03 -23.21 -19.95
CA ALA A 858 -4.19 -24.30 -19.46
C ALA A 858 -4.96 -25.25 -18.51
N GLN A 859 -5.72 -24.67 -17.57
CA GLN A 859 -6.52 -25.45 -16.60
C GLN A 859 -7.75 -26.10 -17.25
N ILE A 860 -8.36 -25.47 -18.27
CA ILE A 860 -9.43 -26.05 -19.09
C ILE A 860 -8.92 -27.32 -19.78
N ALA A 861 -7.79 -27.25 -20.49
CA ALA A 861 -7.21 -28.40 -21.18
C ALA A 861 -6.85 -29.53 -20.20
N GLN A 862 -6.36 -29.18 -19.00
CA GLN A 862 -6.10 -30.16 -17.96
C GLN A 862 -7.39 -30.84 -17.47
N ASN A 863 -8.48 -30.09 -17.27
CA ASN A 863 -9.77 -30.65 -16.86
C ASN A 863 -10.36 -31.55 -17.94
N TYR A 864 -10.34 -31.15 -19.21
CA TYR A 864 -10.76 -32.00 -20.32
C TYR A 864 -10.00 -33.32 -20.35
N ARG A 865 -8.68 -33.29 -20.17
CA ARG A 865 -7.89 -34.53 -20.09
C ARG A 865 -8.27 -35.41 -18.88
N LEU A 866 -8.62 -34.82 -17.73
CA LEU A 866 -9.06 -35.57 -16.56
C LEU A 866 -10.45 -36.19 -16.80
N ILE A 867 -11.40 -35.43 -17.32
CA ILE A 867 -12.74 -35.88 -17.70
C ILE A 867 -12.65 -37.01 -18.74
N ALA A 868 -11.81 -36.84 -19.76
CA ALA A 868 -11.52 -37.88 -20.76
C ALA A 868 -10.99 -39.18 -20.11
N ASN A 869 -10.13 -39.07 -19.09
CA ASN A 869 -9.66 -40.25 -18.36
C ASN A 869 -10.78 -40.94 -17.58
N ILE A 870 -11.75 -40.20 -17.03
CA ILE A 870 -12.91 -40.79 -16.35
C ILE A 870 -13.82 -41.49 -17.37
N HIS A 871 -14.13 -40.86 -18.50
CA HIS A 871 -14.90 -41.50 -19.58
C HIS A 871 -14.20 -42.73 -20.15
N ARG A 872 -12.88 -42.70 -20.30
CA ARG A 872 -12.08 -43.88 -20.68
C ARG A 872 -12.24 -45.03 -19.70
N ARG A 873 -12.24 -44.75 -18.38
CA ARG A 873 -12.47 -45.78 -17.34
C ARG A 873 -13.90 -46.32 -17.33
N LYS A 874 -14.87 -45.51 -17.75
CA LYS A 874 -16.27 -45.92 -17.96
C LYS A 874 -16.49 -46.68 -19.28
N GLU A 875 -15.47 -46.79 -20.12
CA GLU A 875 -15.54 -47.34 -21.48
C GLU A 875 -16.40 -46.48 -22.45
N ASP A 876 -16.58 -45.19 -22.14
CA ASP A 876 -17.21 -44.18 -23.00
C ASP A 876 -16.17 -43.63 -24.01
N TRP A 877 -15.66 -44.49 -24.88
CA TRP A 877 -14.44 -44.19 -25.66
C TRP A 877 -14.55 -42.99 -26.59
N ASP A 878 -15.72 -42.78 -27.22
CA ASP A 878 -15.93 -41.68 -28.16
C ASP A 878 -15.93 -40.32 -27.45
N ILE A 879 -16.63 -40.24 -26.31
CA ILE A 879 -16.64 -39.05 -25.45
C ILE A 879 -15.23 -38.76 -24.93
N ALA A 880 -14.50 -39.78 -24.49
CA ALA A 880 -13.12 -39.61 -24.05
C ALA A 880 -12.22 -39.06 -25.17
N LYS A 881 -12.41 -39.51 -26.41
CA LYS A 881 -11.66 -39.04 -27.58
C LYS A 881 -11.93 -37.56 -27.85
N GLU A 882 -13.18 -37.12 -27.83
CA GLU A 882 -13.56 -35.72 -28.04
C GLU A 882 -12.86 -34.80 -27.04
N PHE A 883 -12.95 -35.11 -25.74
CA PHE A 883 -12.28 -34.30 -24.71
C PHE A 883 -10.74 -34.31 -24.83
N TYR A 884 -10.12 -35.40 -25.28
CA TYR A 884 -8.67 -35.37 -25.57
C TYR A 884 -8.33 -34.45 -26.74
N LEU A 885 -9.15 -34.43 -27.79
CA LEU A 885 -8.95 -33.54 -28.94
C LEU A 885 -9.12 -32.07 -28.56
N ASP A 886 -10.13 -31.76 -27.74
CA ASP A 886 -10.31 -30.40 -27.21
C ASP A 886 -9.12 -29.95 -26.35
N ALA A 887 -8.60 -30.83 -25.50
CA ALA A 887 -7.39 -30.57 -24.72
C ALA A 887 -6.17 -30.33 -25.62
N ILE A 888 -5.98 -31.15 -26.67
CA ILE A 888 -4.89 -31.02 -27.65
C ILE A 888 -4.97 -29.66 -28.36
N LYS A 889 -6.15 -29.30 -28.88
CA LYS A 889 -6.37 -28.05 -29.60
C LYS A 889 -5.98 -26.83 -28.76
N ILE A 890 -6.41 -26.81 -27.48
CA ILE A 890 -6.05 -25.72 -26.56
C ILE A 890 -4.54 -25.74 -26.29
N GLN A 891 -3.95 -26.91 -26.03
CA GLN A 891 -2.52 -27.06 -25.73
C GLN A 891 -1.63 -26.61 -26.91
N GLU A 892 -2.04 -26.86 -28.15
CA GLU A 892 -1.38 -26.35 -29.35
C GLU A 892 -1.45 -24.82 -29.45
N GLN A 893 -2.63 -24.24 -29.18
CA GLN A 893 -2.82 -22.78 -29.18
C GLN A 893 -1.93 -22.07 -28.16
N ILE A 894 -1.88 -22.59 -26.92
CA ILE A 894 -1.03 -22.03 -25.85
C ILE A 894 0.43 -22.49 -25.92
N LYS A 895 0.78 -23.32 -26.92
CA LYS A 895 2.12 -23.88 -27.14
C LYS A 895 2.67 -24.68 -25.95
N ASP A 896 1.80 -25.31 -25.15
CA ASP A 896 2.20 -26.19 -24.03
C ASP A 896 2.57 -27.59 -24.55
N LYS A 897 3.81 -27.70 -25.03
CA LYS A 897 4.37 -28.96 -25.56
C LYS A 897 4.36 -30.10 -24.54
N THR A 898 4.57 -29.82 -23.26
CA THR A 898 4.68 -30.89 -22.25
C THR A 898 3.32 -31.52 -21.98
N SER A 899 2.29 -30.70 -21.77
CA SER A 899 0.93 -31.19 -21.56
C SER A 899 0.39 -31.85 -22.83
N LEU A 900 0.71 -31.30 -24.01
CA LEU A 900 0.38 -31.90 -25.31
C LEU A 900 0.92 -33.32 -25.44
N ALA A 901 2.21 -33.53 -25.19
CA ALA A 901 2.81 -34.86 -25.21
C ALA A 901 2.15 -35.81 -24.20
N HIS A 902 1.77 -35.31 -23.02
CA HIS A 902 1.08 -36.11 -22.03
C HIS A 902 -0.33 -36.52 -22.48
N THR A 903 -1.08 -35.62 -23.12
CA THR A 903 -2.39 -35.93 -23.71
C THR A 903 -2.27 -36.98 -24.80
N TYR A 904 -1.24 -36.89 -25.67
CA TYR A 904 -0.94 -37.92 -26.68
C TYR A 904 -0.65 -39.29 -26.06
N VAL A 905 0.07 -39.37 -24.93
CA VAL A 905 0.26 -40.65 -24.22
C VAL A 905 -1.09 -41.24 -23.75
N GLN A 906 -1.98 -40.41 -23.20
CA GLN A 906 -3.30 -40.88 -22.77
C GLN A 906 -4.16 -41.32 -23.95
N MET A 907 -4.09 -40.62 -25.07
CA MET A 907 -4.77 -41.00 -26.32
C MET A 907 -4.19 -42.31 -26.90
N GLY A 908 -2.88 -42.51 -26.80
CA GLY A 908 -2.25 -43.79 -27.14
C GLY A 908 -2.76 -44.94 -26.27
N HIS A 909 -2.98 -44.72 -24.97
CA HIS A 909 -3.61 -45.72 -24.10
C HIS A 909 -5.07 -45.98 -24.46
N LEU A 910 -5.85 -44.94 -24.76
CA LEU A 910 -7.23 -45.04 -25.25
C LEU A 910 -7.32 -45.93 -26.49
N HIS A 911 -6.54 -45.63 -27.53
CA HIS A 911 -6.53 -46.41 -28.78
C HIS A 911 -6.07 -47.85 -28.57
N ARG A 912 -5.09 -48.07 -27.68
CA ARG A 912 -4.67 -49.43 -27.30
C ARG A 912 -5.78 -50.24 -26.65
N GLU A 913 -6.63 -49.60 -25.84
CA GLU A 913 -7.75 -50.24 -25.16
C GLU A 913 -8.91 -50.51 -26.13
N GLN A 914 -9.12 -49.64 -27.12
CA GLN A 914 -10.03 -49.87 -28.26
C GLN A 914 -9.57 -50.97 -29.23
N GLY A 915 -8.28 -51.32 -29.21
CA GLY A 915 -7.67 -52.26 -30.17
C GLY A 915 -7.12 -51.61 -31.44
N ASN A 916 -7.14 -50.28 -31.53
CA ASN A 916 -6.62 -49.48 -32.64
C ASN A 916 -5.09 -49.31 -32.51
N ILE A 917 -4.35 -50.29 -33.02
CA ILE A 917 -2.90 -50.40 -32.80
C ILE A 917 -2.12 -49.29 -33.50
N GLU A 918 -2.47 -48.95 -34.73
CA GLU A 918 -1.74 -47.97 -35.54
C GLU A 918 -1.87 -46.55 -34.94
N GLU A 919 -3.08 -46.16 -34.57
CA GLU A 919 -3.36 -44.89 -33.92
C GLU A 919 -2.72 -44.80 -32.53
N SER A 920 -2.67 -45.92 -31.81
CA SER A 920 -1.96 -46.01 -30.53
C SER A 920 -0.46 -45.77 -30.68
N GLU A 921 0.15 -46.39 -31.69
CA GLU A 921 1.57 -46.20 -32.00
C GLU A 921 1.85 -44.75 -32.42
N ASN A 922 1.06 -44.20 -33.34
CA ASN A 922 1.20 -42.83 -33.82
C ASN A 922 1.14 -41.82 -32.66
N ALA A 923 0.18 -41.99 -31.74
CA ALA A 923 0.06 -41.12 -30.57
C ALA A 923 1.27 -41.24 -29.62
N PHE A 924 1.77 -42.45 -29.37
CA PHE A 924 2.98 -42.62 -28.55
C PHE A 924 4.24 -42.06 -29.23
N VAL A 925 4.38 -42.21 -30.54
CA VAL A 925 5.51 -41.64 -31.31
C VAL A 925 5.47 -40.12 -31.26
N ALA A 926 4.31 -39.51 -31.50
CA ALA A 926 4.14 -38.06 -31.36
C ALA A 926 4.53 -37.56 -29.97
N ALA A 927 4.06 -38.24 -28.91
CA ALA A 927 4.46 -37.92 -27.54
C ALA A 927 5.97 -38.05 -27.31
N LYS A 928 6.58 -39.14 -27.81
CA LYS A 928 8.01 -39.43 -27.68
C LYS A 928 8.84 -38.33 -28.35
N ASP A 929 8.51 -37.97 -29.59
CA ASP A 929 9.23 -36.96 -30.36
C ASP A 929 9.16 -35.60 -29.66
N ILE A 930 8.01 -35.21 -29.11
CA ILE A 930 7.88 -33.99 -28.32
C ILE A 930 8.71 -34.05 -27.03
N TYR A 931 8.71 -35.18 -26.31
CA TYR A 931 9.52 -35.32 -25.10
C TYR A 931 11.03 -35.31 -25.38
N GLU A 932 11.47 -35.88 -26.51
CA GLU A 932 12.86 -35.79 -26.96
C GLU A 932 13.23 -34.33 -27.31
N HIS A 933 12.38 -33.62 -28.03
CA HIS A 933 12.59 -32.22 -28.40
C HIS A 933 12.61 -31.28 -27.18
N THR A 934 11.86 -31.62 -26.13
CA THR A 934 11.84 -30.89 -24.85
C THR A 934 12.87 -31.39 -23.83
N ASN A 935 13.76 -32.31 -24.26
CA ASN A 935 14.81 -32.94 -23.44
C ASN A 935 14.28 -33.58 -22.13
N ASN A 936 13.03 -34.05 -22.13
CA ASN A 936 12.41 -34.68 -20.96
C ASN A 936 12.73 -36.17 -20.92
N LYS A 937 13.99 -36.49 -20.62
CA LYS A 937 14.53 -37.87 -20.63
C LYS A 937 13.66 -38.88 -19.89
N ARG A 938 13.13 -38.52 -18.71
CA ARG A 938 12.27 -39.42 -17.93
C ARG A 938 10.99 -39.79 -18.68
N LYS A 939 10.30 -38.80 -19.26
CA LYS A 939 9.06 -39.04 -20.00
C LYS A 939 9.30 -39.70 -21.36
N THR A 940 10.42 -39.41 -22.02
CA THR A 940 10.86 -40.17 -23.21
C THR A 940 11.03 -41.64 -22.85
N MET A 941 11.76 -41.94 -21.77
CA MET A 941 11.99 -43.32 -21.30
C MET A 941 10.67 -44.07 -21.04
N ASP A 942 9.71 -43.43 -20.34
CA ASP A 942 8.38 -44.00 -20.07
C ASP A 942 7.61 -44.26 -21.38
N THR A 943 7.60 -43.29 -22.29
CA THR A 943 6.85 -43.35 -23.55
C THR A 943 7.41 -44.43 -24.48
N VAL A 944 8.73 -44.51 -24.60
CA VAL A 944 9.41 -45.60 -25.33
C VAL A 944 9.08 -46.96 -24.71
N ALA A 945 9.00 -47.07 -23.38
CA ALA A 945 8.56 -48.30 -22.74
C ALA A 945 7.07 -48.61 -23.03
N HIS A 946 6.20 -47.61 -23.18
CA HIS A 946 4.81 -47.80 -23.62
C HIS A 946 4.74 -48.34 -25.05
N ILE A 947 5.54 -47.80 -25.98
CA ILE A 947 5.69 -48.33 -27.36
C ILE A 947 6.18 -49.79 -27.30
N GLY A 948 7.20 -50.07 -26.49
CA GLY A 948 7.71 -51.42 -26.28
C GLY A 948 6.63 -52.40 -25.80
N ASN A 949 5.78 -51.97 -24.86
CA ASN A 949 4.66 -52.77 -24.36
C ASN A 949 3.58 -53.00 -25.42
N LEU A 950 3.27 -52.00 -26.24
CA LEU A 950 2.34 -52.11 -27.37
C LEU A 950 2.85 -53.14 -28.39
N MET A 951 4.14 -53.07 -28.72
CA MET A 951 4.79 -53.99 -29.67
C MET A 951 4.83 -55.44 -29.18
N VAL A 952 4.99 -55.66 -27.86
CA VAL A 952 4.86 -57.00 -27.26
C VAL A 952 3.45 -57.57 -27.49
N LYS A 953 2.39 -56.77 -27.32
CA LYS A 953 1.02 -57.22 -27.60
C LYS A 953 0.83 -57.60 -29.07
N CYS A 954 1.46 -56.85 -29.98
CA CYS A 954 1.44 -57.11 -31.42
C CYS A 954 2.36 -58.27 -31.85
N LYS A 955 3.05 -58.93 -30.91
CA LYS A 955 4.06 -59.98 -31.15
C LYS A 955 5.26 -59.52 -32.00
N ASN A 956 5.47 -58.20 -32.13
CA ASN A 956 6.62 -57.62 -32.82
C ASN A 956 7.81 -57.50 -31.83
N PHE A 957 8.44 -58.64 -31.55
CA PHE A 957 9.47 -58.76 -30.50
C PHE A 957 10.77 -58.00 -30.81
N SER A 958 11.11 -57.78 -32.09
CA SER A 958 12.31 -57.05 -32.49
C SER A 958 12.19 -55.56 -32.15
N VAL A 959 11.09 -54.93 -32.57
CA VAL A 959 10.81 -53.50 -32.30
C VAL A 959 10.58 -53.27 -30.81
N ALA A 960 9.91 -54.20 -30.11
CA ALA A 960 9.78 -54.14 -28.66
C ALA A 960 11.14 -54.14 -27.95
N LEU A 961 12.07 -55.02 -28.35
CA LEU A 961 13.40 -55.10 -27.77
C LEU A 961 14.22 -53.84 -28.03
N GLN A 962 14.11 -53.23 -29.21
CA GLN A 962 14.77 -51.96 -29.55
C GLN A 962 14.29 -50.83 -28.65
N ASN A 963 12.97 -50.69 -28.45
CA ASN A 963 12.40 -49.69 -27.55
C ASN A 963 12.86 -49.91 -26.10
N TYR A 964 12.83 -51.14 -25.58
CA TYR A 964 13.35 -51.38 -24.22
C TYR A 964 14.85 -51.13 -24.07
N ARG A 965 15.66 -51.38 -25.11
CA ARG A 965 17.09 -51.01 -25.11
C ARG A 965 17.28 -49.49 -25.06
N HIS A 966 16.45 -48.75 -25.79
CA HIS A 966 16.46 -47.29 -25.76
C HIS A 966 16.06 -46.77 -24.36
N SER A 967 14.97 -47.30 -23.79
CA SER A 967 14.54 -47.02 -22.41
C SER A 967 15.65 -47.34 -21.39
N LEU A 968 16.32 -48.49 -21.52
CA LEU A 968 17.45 -48.88 -20.67
C LEU A 968 18.65 -47.93 -20.79
N LYS A 969 18.95 -47.42 -21.99
CA LYS A 969 20.03 -46.45 -22.21
C LYS A 969 19.74 -45.17 -21.44
N ILE A 970 18.52 -44.63 -21.57
CA ILE A 970 18.10 -43.42 -20.86
C ILE A 970 18.10 -43.65 -19.34
N ALA A 971 17.60 -44.79 -18.87
CA ALA A 971 17.59 -45.13 -17.45
C ALA A 971 19.01 -45.16 -16.83
N LYS A 972 20.01 -45.63 -17.59
CA LYS A 972 21.42 -45.58 -17.18
C LYS A 972 21.97 -44.17 -17.12
N GLU A 973 21.64 -43.33 -18.10
CA GLU A 973 22.04 -41.91 -18.09
C GLU A 973 21.44 -41.16 -16.88
N LEU A 974 20.22 -41.52 -16.47
CA LEU A 974 19.55 -40.95 -15.30
C LEU A 974 20.03 -41.53 -13.96
N GLY A 975 20.84 -42.59 -13.96
CA GLY A 975 21.25 -43.29 -12.75
C GLY A 975 20.11 -43.97 -11.99
N ASP A 976 18.95 -44.20 -12.62
CA ASP A 976 17.79 -44.82 -11.96
C ASP A 976 17.93 -46.35 -11.97
N GLU A 977 18.49 -46.90 -10.88
CA GLU A 977 18.64 -48.34 -10.68
C GLU A 977 17.31 -49.11 -10.86
N LEU A 978 16.18 -48.54 -10.42
CA LEU A 978 14.89 -49.22 -10.47
C LEU A 978 14.39 -49.34 -11.91
N GLU A 979 14.52 -48.28 -12.72
CA GLU A 979 14.10 -48.32 -14.12
C GLU A 979 15.05 -49.14 -14.99
N ILE A 980 16.34 -49.15 -14.67
CA ILE A 980 17.29 -50.11 -15.24
C ILE A 980 16.79 -51.54 -14.99
N ALA A 981 16.36 -51.86 -13.77
CA ALA A 981 15.82 -53.17 -13.44
C ALA A 981 14.51 -53.48 -14.19
N ASN A 982 13.60 -52.51 -14.31
CA ASN A 982 12.35 -52.67 -15.07
C ASN A 982 12.57 -52.93 -16.56
N ALA A 983 13.46 -52.16 -17.21
CA ALA A 983 13.81 -52.39 -18.61
C ALA A 983 14.47 -53.76 -18.81
N GLN A 984 15.39 -54.16 -17.93
CA GLN A 984 16.00 -55.49 -17.95
C GLN A 984 14.98 -56.61 -17.76
N PHE A 985 14.03 -56.44 -16.84
CA PHE A 985 12.93 -57.38 -16.61
C PHE A 985 12.08 -57.55 -17.88
N ASN A 986 11.66 -56.45 -18.51
CA ASN A 986 10.85 -56.49 -19.74
C ASN A 986 11.62 -57.11 -20.92
N MET A 987 12.90 -56.79 -21.07
CA MET A 987 13.77 -57.41 -22.07
C MET A 987 13.94 -58.92 -21.83
N SER A 988 14.07 -59.36 -20.58
CA SER A 988 14.23 -60.78 -20.25
C SER A 988 13.04 -61.62 -20.74
N PHE A 989 11.83 -61.08 -20.62
CA PHE A 989 10.62 -61.73 -21.08
C PHE A 989 10.62 -61.93 -22.60
N ILE A 990 11.03 -60.91 -23.35
CA ILE A 990 11.11 -60.97 -24.82
C ILE A 990 12.21 -61.94 -25.25
N LEU A 991 13.42 -61.82 -24.71
CA LEU A 991 14.55 -62.69 -25.06
C LEU A 991 14.23 -64.16 -24.82
N ARG A 992 13.46 -64.47 -23.75
CA ARG A 992 12.99 -65.82 -23.48
C ARG A 992 12.03 -66.31 -24.57
N LYS A 993 11.14 -65.47 -25.07
CA LYS A 993 10.19 -65.78 -26.15
C LYS A 993 10.88 -65.92 -27.51
N SER A 994 11.95 -65.16 -27.76
CA SER A 994 12.76 -65.19 -28.98
C SER A 994 13.85 -66.27 -28.98
N GLY A 995 13.90 -67.16 -27.98
CA GLY A 995 14.82 -68.31 -27.95
C GLY A 995 16.17 -68.09 -27.25
N ASN A 996 16.52 -66.86 -26.87
CA ASN A 996 17.77 -66.54 -26.17
C ASN A 996 17.61 -66.72 -24.64
N LYS A 997 17.56 -67.99 -24.22
CA LYS A 997 17.21 -68.40 -22.85
C LYS A 997 18.24 -67.94 -21.79
N ASP A 998 19.53 -67.97 -22.10
CA ASP A 998 20.59 -67.69 -21.12
C ASP A 998 20.74 -66.20 -20.84
N GLU A 999 20.61 -65.35 -21.86
CA GLU A 999 20.60 -63.89 -21.66
C GLU A 999 19.35 -63.44 -20.92
N ALA A 1000 18.19 -64.04 -21.21
CA ALA A 1000 16.96 -63.78 -20.48
C ALA A 1000 17.09 -64.06 -18.97
N ILE A 1001 17.64 -65.22 -18.58
CA ILE A 1001 17.85 -65.56 -17.16
C ILE A 1001 18.81 -64.56 -16.51
N ARG A 1002 19.91 -64.20 -17.18
CA ARG A 1002 20.90 -63.23 -16.65
C ARG A 1002 20.30 -61.85 -16.38
N LEU A 1003 19.48 -61.32 -17.29
CA LEU A 1003 18.81 -60.03 -17.08
C LEU A 1003 17.77 -60.09 -15.96
N LEU A 1004 17.04 -61.20 -15.87
CA LEU A 1004 16.04 -61.39 -14.83
C LEU A 1004 16.68 -61.48 -13.43
N GLU A 1005 17.84 -62.15 -13.29
CA GLU A 1005 18.60 -62.16 -12.03
C GLU A 1005 19.12 -60.78 -11.63
N LYS A 1006 19.61 -59.99 -12.59
CA LYS A 1006 20.05 -58.61 -12.33
C LYS A 1006 18.91 -57.74 -11.83
N SER A 1007 17.74 -57.80 -12.48
CA SER A 1007 16.56 -57.04 -12.05
C SER A 1007 16.06 -57.47 -10.66
N ALA A 1008 16.04 -58.78 -10.36
CA ALA A 1008 15.63 -59.30 -9.05
C ALA A 1008 16.51 -58.76 -7.90
N LYS A 1009 17.84 -58.75 -8.05
CA LYS A 1009 18.76 -58.19 -7.04
C LYS A 1009 18.47 -56.73 -6.71
N VAL A 1010 18.14 -55.93 -7.73
CA VAL A 1010 17.78 -54.52 -7.53
C VAL A 1010 16.43 -54.39 -6.83
N TYR A 1011 15.44 -55.20 -7.21
CA TYR A 1011 14.13 -55.20 -6.54
C TYR A 1011 14.23 -55.57 -5.06
N GLU A 1012 15.11 -56.52 -4.71
CA GLU A 1012 15.42 -56.86 -3.32
C GLU A 1012 16.06 -55.69 -2.57
N LYS A 1013 17.15 -55.11 -3.12
CA LYS A 1013 17.83 -53.94 -2.56
C LYS A 1013 16.88 -52.75 -2.32
N ARG A 1014 15.92 -52.55 -3.23
CA ARG A 1014 14.94 -51.44 -3.19
C ARG A 1014 13.61 -51.81 -2.51
N GLN A 1015 13.51 -52.98 -1.88
CA GLN A 1015 12.32 -53.47 -1.19
C GLN A 1015 11.04 -53.47 -2.05
N LYS A 1016 11.18 -53.74 -3.36
CA LYS A 1016 10.05 -53.86 -4.30
C LYS A 1016 9.50 -55.29 -4.30
N ILE A 1017 8.83 -55.64 -3.21
CA ILE A 1017 8.39 -57.01 -2.88
C ILE A 1017 7.56 -57.65 -4.00
N ALA A 1018 6.62 -56.93 -4.61
CA ALA A 1018 5.78 -57.47 -5.69
C ALA A 1018 6.59 -57.82 -6.95
N ASN A 1019 7.49 -56.94 -7.36
CA ASN A 1019 8.34 -57.11 -8.54
C ASN A 1019 9.36 -58.24 -8.31
N LEU A 1020 9.96 -58.28 -7.11
CA LEU A 1020 10.86 -59.36 -6.69
C LEU A 1020 10.16 -60.72 -6.76
N ARG A 1021 8.97 -60.87 -6.15
CA ARG A 1021 8.20 -62.12 -6.19
C ARG A 1021 7.89 -62.56 -7.61
N LYS A 1022 7.55 -61.62 -8.50
CA LYS A 1022 7.27 -61.91 -9.91
C LYS A 1022 8.54 -62.41 -10.63
N ALA A 1023 9.67 -61.73 -10.43
CA ALA A 1023 10.95 -62.11 -11.00
C ALA A 1023 11.44 -63.48 -10.48
N GLU A 1024 11.35 -63.74 -9.17
CA GLU A 1024 11.73 -65.02 -8.58
C GLU A 1024 10.85 -66.18 -9.06
N LYS A 1025 9.52 -65.96 -9.15
CA LYS A 1025 8.60 -66.97 -9.71
C LYS A 1025 9.00 -67.34 -11.13
N MET A 1026 9.29 -66.33 -11.96
CA MET A 1026 9.75 -66.55 -13.34
C MET A 1026 11.11 -67.25 -13.39
N LEU A 1027 12.07 -66.87 -12.55
CA LEU A 1027 13.38 -67.53 -12.45
C LEU A 1027 13.24 -69.02 -12.08
N ARG A 1028 12.40 -69.35 -11.09
CA ARG A 1028 12.13 -70.74 -10.70
C ARG A 1028 11.55 -71.55 -11.87
N MET A 1029 10.59 -70.99 -12.60
CA MET A 1029 10.00 -71.64 -13.78
C MET A 1029 11.00 -71.82 -14.93
N TRP A 1030 11.81 -70.80 -15.22
CA TRP A 1030 12.71 -70.80 -16.37
C TRP A 1030 13.96 -71.65 -16.17
N LYS A 1031 14.42 -71.81 -14.91
CA LYS A 1031 15.51 -72.70 -14.52
C LYS A 1031 15.11 -74.17 -14.43
N LYS A 1032 13.87 -74.49 -14.02
CA LYS A 1032 13.36 -75.88 -14.02
C LYS A 1032 13.36 -76.50 -15.43
N LYS A 1033 12.87 -75.77 -16.44
CA LYS A 1033 12.87 -76.19 -17.87
C LYS A 1033 14.25 -76.18 -18.56
N LYS A 1034 15.34 -76.11 -17.81
CA LYS A 1034 16.72 -76.23 -18.32
C LYS A 1034 17.33 -77.60 -17.95
N ASN A 1035 16.73 -78.31 -17.00
CA ASN A 1035 17.15 -79.63 -16.51
C ASN A 1035 16.17 -80.76 -16.92
N GLU A 1036 15.12 -80.42 -17.67
CA GLU A 1036 14.28 -81.31 -18.51
C GLU A 1036 14.60 -80.97 -19.96
#